data_AF-A0A5D2LR40-F1
#
_entry.id   AF-A0A5D2LR40-F1
#
_cell.length_a   1.000
_cell.length_b   1.000
_cell.length_c   1.000
_cell.angle_alpha   90.00
_cell.angle_beta   90.00
_cell.angle_gamma   90.00
#
_symmetry.space_group_name_H-M   'P 1'
#
loop_
_entity.id
_entity.type
_entity.pdbx_description
1 polymer ?
#
loop_
_entity_poly.entity_id
_entity_poly.type
_entity_poly.pdbx_seq_one_letter_code
_entity_poly.pdbx_strand_id
1 'polypeptide(L)'
;MAIAWPRFMVLKCEARNKYLSYMHESSNCHGYLRFSETLACSPYTKFEVERAKCSGEDGLVHIKSCHNKKYCKRVKNVSITGNSKEQYWISAAADKPEEGRSEESCTLFKLIPVDTATNKIRIMHVQSGCYLCLWWVDSPTFNNCVLANYRVFDGNSCDLFTVIDWELLANKPFSSPRFIVLKSHQNNKYLGFDHEKGDYKDGYLKFSETRVASPYAKFEVEIAQRGGIDGLVHIRSSQNNKYLVSDETRITATARKPEEDRSKKSCTLFKLISVDDSATDVQIVHVQSRKHLWVIRETPNLFTSEHLDEYSRDMFTIIDWESLVFLPRHVAFKGNNGQYLCLRQIGGHPYLQFSSGDIGDAGVTMEVFMNNDGSIRIKPAGSNKFWRRSPNWIWADSDDTTSNNKDTLFRAFKVNDQTIALRNLGNNNFCKSLSKEGKTNCLNADVSSITKEVQLRVEVPVLERKFYNIKYDLDNCRIYDESKLVIAMNSASNYTRKSESLELKLSYTDTHTRTWKANVSLKVGAKATMKFGLPKIFEGSIELSGEIQTGFEWEDTKTVTSMMDVLHKVVVPPMTKVTVNLTAINGTCDVPFTYMQKDTLYNGNIVISEVQGGTYTGSNYYSLNFQTKEESLSSSV
;
A
#
# COMPACT_ATOMS: atom_id res chain seq x y z
N MET A 1 35.32 -8.72 21.19
CA MET A 1 34.28 -7.66 21.25
C MET A 1 33.01 -8.33 21.74
N ALA A 2 32.55 -8.03 22.95
CA ALA A 2 31.38 -8.72 23.52
C ALA A 2 30.13 -8.33 22.73
N ILE A 3 29.44 -9.32 22.16
CA ILE A 3 28.20 -9.11 21.41
C ILE A 3 27.14 -8.61 22.40
N ALA A 4 26.62 -7.40 22.17
CA ALA A 4 25.55 -6.83 22.95
C ALA A 4 24.21 -7.28 22.38
N TRP A 5 23.49 -8.12 23.12
CA TRP A 5 22.13 -8.52 22.77
C TRP A 5 21.13 -7.41 23.12
N PRO A 6 20.05 -7.25 22.34
CA PRO A 6 19.02 -6.26 22.66
C PRO A 6 18.37 -6.59 23.99
N ARG A 7 18.04 -5.56 24.77
CA ARG A 7 17.38 -5.75 26.08
C ARG A 7 16.03 -6.43 25.93
N PHE A 8 15.28 -6.07 24.89
CA PHE A 8 14.03 -6.73 24.55
C PHE A 8 14.13 -7.32 23.15
N MET A 9 13.85 -8.60 23.03
CA MET A 9 13.93 -9.33 21.77
C MET A 9 12.62 -10.03 21.41
N VAL A 10 12.46 -10.24 20.11
CA VAL A 10 11.52 -11.17 19.51
C VAL A 10 12.34 -12.24 18.78
N LEU A 11 11.93 -13.50 18.90
CA LEU A 11 12.61 -14.62 18.25
C LEU A 11 11.72 -15.18 17.14
N LYS A 12 12.29 -15.32 15.93
CA LYS A 12 11.61 -15.90 14.78
C LYS A 12 12.28 -17.21 14.38
N CYS A 13 11.50 -18.27 14.17
CA CYS A 13 12.01 -19.54 13.67
C CYS A 13 11.97 -19.58 12.14
N GLU A 14 13.11 -19.89 11.51
CA GLU A 14 13.26 -19.92 10.05
C GLU A 14 12.43 -21.04 9.42
N ALA A 15 12.40 -22.23 10.03
CA ALA A 15 11.72 -23.41 9.48
C ALA A 15 10.20 -23.24 9.34
N ARG A 16 9.57 -22.39 10.16
CA ARG A 16 8.12 -22.15 10.17
C ARG A 16 7.71 -20.74 9.79
N ASN A 17 8.65 -19.80 9.75
CA ASN A 17 8.37 -18.37 9.58
C ASN A 17 7.34 -17.86 10.61
N LYS A 18 7.52 -18.25 11.88
CA LYS A 18 6.66 -17.91 13.03
C LYS A 18 7.50 -17.36 14.19
N TYR A 19 6.87 -16.60 15.06
CA TYR A 19 7.48 -15.99 16.22
C TYR A 19 7.27 -16.82 17.48
N LEU A 20 8.27 -16.80 18.36
CA LEU A 20 8.19 -17.42 19.67
C LEU A 20 7.21 -16.64 20.53
N SER A 21 6.23 -17.32 21.10
CA SER A 21 5.24 -16.73 21.99
C SER A 21 5.06 -17.54 23.26
N TYR A 22 4.59 -16.84 24.29
CA TYR A 22 4.10 -17.42 25.53
C TYR A 22 2.74 -18.10 25.32
N MET A 23 2.62 -19.36 25.71
CA MET A 23 1.35 -20.09 25.64
C MET A 23 0.41 -19.71 26.79
N HIS A 24 -0.79 -19.25 26.44
CA HIS A 24 -1.85 -18.82 27.36
C HIS A 24 -3.20 -19.53 27.14
N GLU A 25 -3.33 -20.32 26.07
CA GLU A 25 -4.61 -20.87 25.56
C GLU A 25 -5.30 -21.88 26.49
N SER A 26 -4.54 -22.63 27.31
CA SER A 26 -5.11 -23.60 28.27
C SER A 26 -4.25 -23.73 29.52
N SER A 27 -4.87 -24.10 30.65
CA SER A 27 -4.18 -24.31 31.93
C SER A 27 -3.04 -25.34 31.85
N ASN A 28 -3.20 -26.36 30.99
CA ASN A 28 -2.24 -27.46 30.87
C ASN A 28 -0.98 -27.08 30.06
N CYS A 29 -1.05 -26.04 29.22
CA CYS A 29 0.09 -25.54 28.44
C CYS A 29 0.56 -24.15 28.87
N HIS A 30 -0.05 -23.59 29.92
CA HIS A 30 0.29 -22.28 30.44
C HIS A 30 1.76 -22.22 30.85
N GLY A 31 2.49 -21.26 30.28
CA GLY A 31 3.92 -21.07 30.58
C GLY A 31 4.87 -21.66 29.54
N TYR A 32 4.47 -22.65 28.75
CA TYR A 32 5.34 -23.19 27.70
C TYR A 32 5.56 -22.16 26.57
N LEU A 33 6.67 -22.30 25.85
CA LEU A 33 6.97 -21.42 24.71
C LEU A 33 6.72 -22.16 23.39
N ARG A 34 6.14 -21.45 22.41
CA ARG A 34 5.69 -22.02 21.14
C ARG A 34 5.99 -21.08 19.97
N PHE A 35 6.39 -21.64 18.84
CA PHE A 35 6.48 -20.89 17.57
C PHE A 35 5.16 -20.99 16.80
N SER A 36 4.14 -20.26 17.26
CA SER A 36 2.83 -20.20 16.61
C SER A 36 2.44 -18.80 16.14
N GLU A 37 3.01 -17.77 16.78
CA GLU A 37 2.59 -16.40 16.55
C GLU A 37 2.98 -15.92 15.15
N THR A 38 2.08 -15.19 14.50
CA THR A 38 2.31 -14.68 13.14
C THR A 38 2.90 -13.28 13.12
N LEU A 39 2.92 -12.61 14.28
CA LEU A 39 3.31 -11.21 14.44
C LEU A 39 4.48 -11.09 15.40
N ALA A 40 5.36 -10.13 15.13
CA ALA A 40 6.49 -9.86 16.00
C ALA A 40 6.08 -9.06 17.25
N CYS A 41 5.08 -8.18 17.14
CA CYS A 41 4.61 -7.29 18.21
C CYS A 41 3.33 -7.77 18.93
N SER A 42 3.18 -9.08 19.16
CA SER A 42 2.10 -9.63 19.98
C SER A 42 2.37 -9.42 21.49
N PRO A 43 1.35 -9.36 22.36
CA PRO A 43 1.54 -9.31 23.82
C PRO A 43 2.39 -10.47 24.38
N TYR A 44 2.51 -11.57 23.64
CA TYR A 44 3.15 -12.80 24.07
C TYR A 44 4.55 -13.04 23.48
N THR A 45 5.02 -12.21 22.55
CA THR A 45 6.28 -12.43 21.80
C THR A 45 7.47 -11.63 22.32
N LYS A 46 7.24 -10.70 23.26
CA LYS A 46 8.29 -9.86 23.82
C LYS A 46 9.01 -10.58 24.98
N PHE A 47 10.31 -10.78 24.83
CA PHE A 47 11.17 -11.35 25.87
C PHE A 47 12.25 -10.35 26.29
N GLU A 48 12.50 -10.22 27.59
CA GLU A 48 13.61 -9.46 28.14
C GLU A 48 14.85 -10.35 28.25
N VAL A 49 15.98 -9.85 27.77
CA VAL A 49 17.29 -10.50 27.87
C VAL A 49 18.07 -9.79 28.95
N GLU A 50 18.37 -10.51 30.03
CA GLU A 50 19.14 -10.00 31.14
C GLU A 50 20.51 -10.67 31.17
N ARG A 51 21.59 -9.89 31.31
CA ARG A 51 22.92 -10.48 31.48
C ARG A 51 23.01 -11.17 32.84
N ALA A 52 23.53 -12.39 32.85
CA ALA A 52 23.79 -13.11 34.10
C ALA A 52 24.89 -12.41 34.92
N LYS A 53 24.84 -12.47 36.24
CA LYS A 53 25.87 -11.89 37.12
C LYS A 53 27.19 -12.64 37.00
N CYS A 54 27.14 -13.96 36.84
CA CYS A 54 28.31 -14.80 36.58
C CYS A 54 28.83 -14.73 35.12
N SER A 55 28.29 -13.85 34.28
CA SER A 55 28.49 -13.90 32.83
C SER A 55 29.91 -13.68 32.33
N GLY A 56 30.82 -13.10 33.13
CA GLY A 56 32.25 -12.93 32.80
C GLY A 56 32.50 -12.57 31.32
N GLU A 57 33.41 -13.30 30.65
CA GLU A 57 33.60 -13.26 29.20
C GLU A 57 32.67 -14.22 28.41
N ASP A 58 31.92 -15.09 29.11
CA ASP A 58 31.10 -16.16 28.52
C ASP A 58 29.80 -15.66 27.87
N GLY A 59 29.36 -14.43 28.20
CA GLY A 59 28.21 -13.77 27.58
C GLY A 59 26.85 -14.43 27.88
N LEU A 60 26.72 -15.10 29.03
CA LEU A 60 25.50 -15.80 29.43
C LEU A 60 24.36 -14.85 29.79
N VAL A 61 23.13 -15.28 29.49
CA VAL A 61 21.92 -14.48 29.70
C VAL A 61 20.81 -15.28 30.38
N HIS A 62 19.90 -14.55 31.01
CA HIS A 62 18.57 -15.02 31.34
C HIS A 62 17.58 -14.49 30.30
N ILE A 63 16.58 -15.31 29.96
CA ILE A 63 15.48 -14.91 29.08
C ILE A 63 14.21 -14.88 29.92
N LYS A 64 13.51 -13.74 29.94
CA LYS A 64 12.32 -13.52 30.76
C LYS A 64 11.14 -13.14 29.87
N SER A 65 9.99 -13.81 30.04
CA SER A 65 8.78 -13.42 29.32
C SER A 65 8.28 -12.07 29.85
N CYS A 66 8.07 -11.09 28.96
CA CYS A 66 7.50 -9.81 29.37
C CYS A 66 6.01 -9.91 29.72
N HIS A 67 5.33 -10.99 29.33
CA HIS A 67 3.92 -11.21 29.62
C HIS A 67 3.69 -11.55 31.09
N ASN A 68 4.24 -12.66 31.57
CA ASN A 68 4.04 -13.14 32.96
C ASN A 68 5.17 -12.75 33.92
N LYS A 69 6.21 -12.06 33.43
CA LYS A 69 7.40 -11.62 34.18
C LYS A 69 8.25 -12.76 34.78
N LYS A 70 8.13 -13.98 34.25
CA LYS A 70 8.91 -15.15 34.72
C LYS A 70 10.07 -15.48 33.78
N TYR A 71 11.13 -16.03 34.36
CA TYR A 71 12.32 -16.51 33.66
C TYR A 71 12.07 -17.86 33.01
N CYS A 72 12.65 -18.02 31.82
CA CYS A 72 12.64 -19.26 31.07
C CYS A 72 13.53 -20.28 31.78
N LYS A 73 13.01 -21.48 31.94
CA LYS A 73 13.77 -22.64 32.45
C LYS A 73 13.41 -23.88 31.65
N ARG A 74 14.27 -24.88 31.78
CA ARG A 74 13.99 -26.22 31.28
C ARG A 74 13.04 -26.96 32.24
N VAL A 75 12.00 -27.60 31.71
CA VAL A 75 10.99 -28.33 32.48
C VAL A 75 10.87 -29.74 31.92
N LYS A 76 10.88 -30.74 32.81
CA LYS A 76 10.68 -32.14 32.46
C LYS A 76 9.18 -32.44 32.38
N ASN A 77 8.71 -32.83 31.21
CA ASN A 77 7.34 -33.29 30.98
C ASN A 77 7.30 -34.38 29.90
N VAL A 78 7.26 -35.64 30.33
CA VAL A 78 7.21 -36.82 29.44
C VAL A 78 5.81 -37.02 28.85
N SER A 79 4.75 -36.53 29.50
CA SER A 79 3.37 -36.84 29.08
C SER A 79 2.96 -36.14 27.79
N ILE A 80 3.72 -35.13 27.33
CA ILE A 80 3.45 -34.41 26.07
C ILE A 80 3.57 -35.35 24.85
N THR A 81 4.56 -36.25 24.85
CA THR A 81 4.84 -37.16 23.73
C THR A 81 4.79 -38.63 24.11
N GLY A 82 4.87 -38.96 25.41
CA GLY A 82 5.08 -40.32 25.89
C GLY A 82 6.49 -40.87 25.60
N ASN A 83 7.38 -40.08 24.99
CA ASN A 83 8.72 -40.48 24.60
C ASN A 83 9.76 -39.93 25.58
N SER A 84 10.53 -40.81 26.23
CA SER A 84 11.60 -40.43 27.16
C SER A 84 12.73 -39.64 26.48
N LYS A 85 12.85 -39.73 25.15
CA LYS A 85 13.79 -38.93 24.34
C LYS A 85 13.27 -37.53 24.01
N GLU A 86 12.05 -37.16 24.41
CA GLU A 86 11.39 -35.86 24.11
C GLU A 86 10.71 -35.27 25.35
N GLN A 87 11.40 -35.36 26.49
CA GLN A 87 10.84 -35.01 27.80
C GLN A 87 11.23 -33.63 28.36
N TYR A 88 12.15 -32.86 27.77
CA TYR A 88 12.54 -31.55 28.31
C TYR A 88 12.16 -30.40 27.38
N TRP A 89 11.37 -29.48 27.93
CA TRP A 89 10.76 -28.37 27.22
C TRP A 89 11.15 -27.05 27.87
N ILE A 90 10.97 -25.93 27.17
CA ILE A 90 11.21 -24.60 27.74
C ILE A 90 9.90 -23.95 28.16
N SER A 91 9.89 -23.42 29.38
CA SER A 91 8.75 -22.74 29.98
C SER A 91 9.19 -21.48 30.75
N ALA A 92 8.45 -20.39 30.60
CA ALA A 92 8.60 -19.17 31.40
C ALA A 92 7.90 -19.34 32.76
N ALA A 93 8.56 -20.08 33.66
CA ALA A 93 7.96 -20.55 34.91
C ALA A 93 8.78 -20.23 36.17
N ALA A 94 10.00 -19.72 36.06
CA ALA A 94 10.83 -19.39 37.22
C ALA A 94 10.58 -17.94 37.70
N ASP A 95 10.38 -17.75 39.00
CA ASP A 95 10.12 -16.41 39.57
C ASP A 95 11.40 -15.57 39.76
N LYS A 96 12.57 -16.22 39.79
CA LYS A 96 13.90 -15.60 40.00
C LYS A 96 14.95 -16.24 39.08
N PRO A 97 16.03 -15.53 38.75
CA PRO A 97 17.14 -16.13 38.00
C PRO A 97 17.91 -17.14 38.85
N GLU A 98 18.37 -18.23 38.24
CA GLU A 98 19.19 -19.28 38.86
C GLU A 98 20.44 -19.50 37.99
N GLU A 99 21.61 -19.24 38.58
CA GLU A 99 22.91 -19.25 37.88
C GLU A 99 23.73 -20.51 38.18
N GLY A 100 23.26 -21.40 39.06
CA GLY A 100 23.86 -22.69 39.34
C GLY A 100 23.91 -23.56 38.07
N ARG A 101 25.11 -23.72 37.48
CA ARG A 101 25.30 -24.49 36.24
C ARG A 101 25.02 -26.00 36.38
N SER A 102 24.86 -26.49 37.61
CA SER A 102 24.49 -27.88 37.89
C SER A 102 23.03 -28.03 38.35
N GLU A 103 22.34 -26.93 38.64
CA GLU A 103 20.98 -26.93 39.21
C GLU A 103 19.92 -27.19 38.13
N GLU A 104 18.96 -28.08 38.41
CA GLU A 104 17.88 -28.35 37.45
C GLU A 104 17.00 -27.11 37.20
N SER A 105 16.94 -26.19 38.16
CA SER A 105 16.23 -24.91 38.05
C SER A 105 17.00 -23.82 37.29
N CYS A 106 18.19 -24.12 36.75
CA CYS A 106 19.02 -23.18 36.00
C CYS A 106 18.22 -22.42 34.94
N THR A 107 18.43 -21.10 34.88
CA THR A 107 17.79 -20.20 33.89
C THR A 107 18.80 -19.57 32.95
N LEU A 108 20.02 -20.11 32.89
CA LEU A 108 21.09 -19.61 32.03
C LEU A 108 20.99 -20.16 30.62
N PHE A 109 21.07 -19.25 29.66
CA PHE A 109 21.17 -19.56 28.23
C PHE A 109 22.41 -18.92 27.63
N LYS A 110 22.95 -19.59 26.62
CA LYS A 110 24.00 -19.05 25.75
C LYS A 110 23.40 -18.79 24.37
N LEU A 111 23.43 -17.53 23.95
CA LEU A 111 23.05 -17.12 22.59
C LEU A 111 24.29 -17.19 21.71
N ILE A 112 24.26 -18.05 20.69
CA ILE A 112 25.42 -18.38 19.86
C ILE A 112 25.15 -17.83 18.45
N PRO A 113 25.87 -16.78 18.01
CA PRO A 113 25.74 -16.26 16.65
C PRO A 113 26.09 -17.33 15.61
N VAL A 114 25.26 -17.43 14.58
CA VAL A 114 25.49 -18.28 13.39
C VAL A 114 25.78 -17.39 12.18
N ASP A 115 25.01 -16.32 12.01
CA ASP A 115 25.23 -15.31 10.97
C ASP A 115 24.89 -13.92 11.55
N THR A 116 25.91 -13.08 11.69
CA THR A 116 25.77 -11.73 12.25
C THR A 116 25.17 -10.73 11.26
N ALA A 117 25.20 -11.00 9.96
CA ALA A 117 24.58 -10.12 8.96
C ALA A 117 23.06 -10.23 8.98
N THR A 118 22.54 -11.42 9.31
CA THR A 118 21.09 -11.69 9.38
C THR A 118 20.58 -11.86 10.81
N ASN A 119 21.40 -11.57 11.82
CA ASN A 119 21.10 -11.73 13.25
C ASN A 119 20.61 -13.16 13.61
N LYS A 120 21.15 -14.18 12.95
CA LYS A 120 20.80 -15.58 13.20
C LYS A 120 21.62 -16.17 14.33
N ILE A 121 20.95 -16.89 15.22
CA ILE A 121 21.54 -17.49 16.41
C ILE A 121 21.04 -18.92 16.63
N ARG A 122 21.79 -19.65 17.45
CA ARG A 122 21.31 -20.81 18.22
C ARG A 122 21.23 -20.46 19.69
N ILE A 123 20.34 -21.12 20.41
CA ILE A 123 20.19 -20.93 21.85
C ILE A 123 20.48 -22.25 22.55
N MET A 124 21.40 -22.24 23.52
CA MET A 124 21.77 -23.40 24.31
C MET A 124 21.39 -23.18 25.78
N HIS A 125 20.72 -24.16 26.40
CA HIS A 125 20.46 -24.17 27.83
C HIS A 125 21.70 -24.68 28.59
N VAL A 126 22.30 -23.81 29.41
CA VAL A 126 23.67 -23.97 29.94
C VAL A 126 23.84 -25.23 30.79
N GLN A 127 22.96 -25.48 31.76
CA GLN A 127 23.09 -26.64 32.65
C GLN A 127 23.06 -27.97 31.89
N SER A 128 22.30 -28.03 30.80
CA SER A 128 22.13 -29.25 30.03
C SER A 128 23.09 -29.43 28.87
N GLY A 129 23.66 -28.33 28.36
CA GLY A 129 24.32 -28.27 27.06
C GLY A 129 23.39 -28.55 25.87
N CYS A 130 22.07 -28.61 26.08
CA CYS A 130 21.11 -28.89 25.01
C CYS A 130 20.73 -27.62 24.26
N TYR A 131 20.59 -27.74 22.94
CA TYR A 131 20.08 -26.68 22.08
C TYR A 131 18.56 -26.64 22.12
N LEU A 132 18.02 -25.43 22.05
CA LEU A 132 16.60 -25.20 21.88
C LEU A 132 16.25 -25.43 20.41
N CYS A 133 15.20 -26.21 20.18
CA CYS A 133 14.70 -26.48 18.85
C CYS A 133 13.17 -26.40 18.84
N LEU A 134 12.62 -25.92 17.72
CA LEU A 134 11.21 -26.08 17.41
C LEU A 134 10.93 -27.57 17.20
N TRP A 135 9.99 -28.12 17.95
CA TRP A 135 9.66 -29.54 17.86
C TRP A 135 8.23 -29.77 17.37
N TRP A 136 8.07 -30.72 16.46
CA TRP A 136 6.79 -31.14 15.97
C TRP A 136 6.29 -32.33 16.79
N VAL A 137 5.04 -32.26 17.24
CA VAL A 137 4.37 -33.36 17.94
C VAL A 137 2.96 -33.54 17.38
N ASP A 138 2.45 -34.77 17.44
CA ASP A 138 1.09 -35.09 16.99
C ASP A 138 0.01 -34.36 17.80
N SER A 139 0.30 -34.04 19.06
CA SER A 139 -0.61 -33.28 19.93
C SER A 139 -0.79 -31.85 19.42
N PRO A 140 -2.00 -31.44 19.00
CA PRO A 140 -2.25 -30.09 18.48
C PRO A 140 -1.89 -28.98 19.48
N THR A 141 -2.02 -29.27 20.77
CA THR A 141 -1.76 -28.35 21.88
C THR A 141 -0.28 -27.98 21.99
N PHE A 142 0.62 -28.97 21.90
CA PHE A 142 2.06 -28.76 22.12
C PHE A 142 2.88 -28.73 20.82
N ASN A 143 2.21 -28.81 19.67
CA ASN A 143 2.87 -28.75 18.38
C ASN A 143 3.59 -27.40 18.17
N ASN A 144 4.85 -27.43 17.72
CA ASN A 144 5.78 -26.29 17.60
C ASN A 144 6.24 -25.67 18.94
N CYS A 145 6.13 -26.40 20.05
CA CYS A 145 6.76 -26.01 21.31
C CYS A 145 8.29 -26.13 21.26
N VAL A 146 8.97 -25.43 22.17
CA VAL A 146 10.43 -25.43 22.25
C VAL A 146 10.93 -26.61 23.10
N LEU A 147 11.62 -27.54 22.46
CA LEU A 147 12.26 -28.70 23.07
C LEU A 147 13.75 -28.42 23.31
N ALA A 148 14.30 -28.95 24.41
CA ALA A 148 15.70 -28.80 24.82
C ALA A 148 16.32 -30.14 25.26
N ASN A 149 16.32 -31.12 24.35
CA ASN A 149 16.78 -32.49 24.62
C ASN A 149 18.13 -32.85 24.00
N TYR A 150 18.53 -32.17 22.92
CA TYR A 150 19.64 -32.60 22.09
C TYR A 150 20.87 -31.70 22.26
N ARG A 151 22.05 -32.30 22.40
CA ARG A 151 23.35 -31.61 22.47
C ARG A 151 24.01 -31.41 21.10
N VAL A 152 23.30 -31.78 20.03
CA VAL A 152 23.73 -31.63 18.65
C VAL A 152 22.75 -30.70 17.93
N PHE A 153 23.24 -30.02 16.91
CA PHE A 153 22.42 -29.13 16.08
C PHE A 153 21.37 -29.93 15.29
N ASP A 154 20.26 -29.26 15.00
CA ASP A 154 19.25 -29.82 14.11
C ASP A 154 19.67 -29.67 12.63
N GLY A 155 19.39 -30.68 11.81
CA GLY A 155 19.70 -30.68 10.38
C GLY A 155 18.69 -29.93 9.52
N ASN A 156 17.53 -29.58 10.07
CA ASN A 156 16.39 -29.00 9.35
C ASN A 156 16.14 -27.52 9.69
N SER A 157 17.11 -26.84 10.31
CA SER A 157 17.02 -25.43 10.73
C SER A 157 15.98 -25.13 11.82
N CYS A 158 15.48 -26.13 12.55
CA CYS A 158 14.55 -25.94 13.67
C CYS A 158 15.21 -25.37 14.93
N ASP A 159 16.54 -25.35 14.98
CA ASP A 159 17.37 -24.75 16.04
C ASP A 159 17.92 -23.35 15.68
N LEU A 160 17.60 -22.86 14.48
CA LEU A 160 18.02 -21.55 13.98
C LEU A 160 16.93 -20.50 14.21
N PHE A 161 17.30 -19.43 14.91
CA PHE A 161 16.41 -18.33 15.24
C PHE A 161 16.99 -17.00 14.79
N THR A 162 16.14 -16.15 14.24
CA THR A 162 16.47 -14.75 13.94
C THR A 162 16.10 -13.89 15.14
N VAL A 163 17.06 -13.11 15.66
CA VAL A 163 16.84 -12.15 16.74
C VAL A 163 16.40 -10.82 16.15
N ILE A 164 15.27 -10.32 16.63
CA ILE A 164 14.75 -9.01 16.27
C ILE A 164 14.73 -8.15 17.54
N ASP A 165 15.36 -6.98 17.48
CA ASP A 165 15.30 -5.99 18.55
C ASP A 165 13.87 -5.39 18.59
N TRP A 166 13.17 -5.62 19.71
CA TRP A 166 11.79 -5.18 19.87
C TRP A 166 11.67 -3.65 19.96
N GLU A 167 12.65 -2.96 20.56
CA GLU A 167 12.61 -1.50 20.69
C GLU A 167 12.88 -0.83 19.35
N LEU A 168 13.81 -1.36 18.56
CA LEU A 168 14.02 -0.91 17.19
C LEU A 168 12.80 -1.20 16.33
N LEU A 169 12.18 -2.37 16.46
CA LEU A 169 10.97 -2.72 15.72
C LEU A 169 9.79 -1.78 16.06
N ALA A 170 9.53 -1.56 17.35
CA ALA A 170 8.43 -0.71 17.83
C ALA A 170 8.61 0.77 17.49
N ASN A 171 9.86 1.23 17.35
CA ASN A 171 10.19 2.62 17.01
C ASN A 171 10.61 2.82 15.56
N LYS A 172 10.59 1.77 14.73
CA LYS A 172 10.96 1.87 13.31
C LYS A 172 9.96 2.80 12.62
N PRO A 173 10.41 3.92 12.03
CA PRO A 173 9.52 4.75 11.22
C PRO A 173 9.01 3.90 10.06
N PHE A 174 7.69 3.70 10.01
CA PHE A 174 7.05 2.96 8.94
C PHE A 174 7.11 3.80 7.67
N SER A 175 7.88 3.36 6.67
CA SER A 175 7.88 3.98 5.35
C SER A 175 6.65 3.48 4.59
N SER A 176 5.55 4.20 4.75
CA SER A 176 4.31 3.87 4.04
C SER A 176 4.45 4.17 2.55
N PRO A 177 3.90 3.32 1.67
CA PRO A 177 3.59 3.72 0.30
C PRO A 177 2.73 4.99 0.29
N ARG A 178 2.87 5.81 -0.76
CA ARG A 178 2.05 7.01 -0.94
C ARG A 178 0.57 6.66 -1.09
N PHE A 179 0.25 5.63 -1.88
CA PHE A 179 -1.12 5.14 -2.01
C PHE A 179 -1.26 3.77 -1.39
N ILE A 180 -2.22 3.64 -0.47
CA ILE A 180 -2.45 2.40 0.28
C ILE A 180 -3.88 1.92 0.13
N VAL A 181 -4.03 0.60 0.32
CA VAL A 181 -5.29 -0.06 0.65
C VAL A 181 -5.13 -0.71 2.02
N LEU A 182 -6.10 -0.52 2.90
CA LEU A 182 -6.10 -1.10 4.25
C LEU A 182 -7.00 -2.32 4.30
N LYS A 183 -6.48 -3.47 4.73
CA LYS A 183 -7.26 -4.70 4.95
C LYS A 183 -7.34 -5.02 6.43
N SER A 184 -8.54 -5.26 6.96
CA SER A 184 -8.71 -5.67 8.35
C SER A 184 -8.44 -7.16 8.53
N HIS A 185 -7.67 -7.51 9.56
CA HIS A 185 -7.45 -8.91 9.96
C HIS A 185 -8.71 -9.55 10.55
N GLN A 186 -9.59 -8.74 11.14
CA GLN A 186 -10.81 -9.22 11.81
C GLN A 186 -11.83 -9.83 10.84
N ASN A 187 -12.09 -9.17 9.72
CA ASN A 187 -13.14 -9.59 8.78
C ASN A 187 -12.64 -9.87 7.35
N ASN A 188 -11.34 -9.72 7.09
CA ASN A 188 -10.69 -9.90 5.79
C ASN A 188 -11.21 -9.01 4.65
N LYS A 189 -11.90 -7.90 4.98
CA LYS A 189 -12.37 -6.90 4.03
C LYS A 189 -11.43 -5.70 4.00
N TYR A 190 -11.58 -4.87 2.96
CA TYR A 190 -10.82 -3.64 2.80
C TYR A 190 -11.61 -2.45 3.33
N LEU A 191 -10.91 -1.48 3.91
CA LEU A 191 -11.48 -0.20 4.30
C LEU A 191 -11.94 0.49 3.02
N GLY A 192 -13.17 0.97 3.01
CA GLY A 192 -13.67 1.80 1.94
C GLY A 192 -14.64 2.85 2.44
N PHE A 193 -14.91 3.80 1.55
CA PHE A 193 -15.92 4.81 1.75
C PHE A 193 -17.32 4.18 1.76
N ASP A 194 -18.18 4.53 2.73
CA ASP A 194 -19.55 4.02 2.74
C ASP A 194 -20.36 4.64 1.60
N HIS A 195 -20.69 3.83 0.60
CA HIS A 195 -21.45 4.23 -0.58
C HIS A 195 -22.81 3.53 -0.68
N GLU A 196 -23.27 2.83 0.36
CA GLU A 196 -24.51 2.03 0.30
C GLU A 196 -25.79 2.87 0.30
N LYS A 197 -25.76 4.10 0.84
CA LYS A 197 -26.92 5.01 0.90
C LYS A 197 -26.87 6.17 -0.09
N GLY A 198 -25.83 6.25 -0.93
CA GLY A 198 -25.69 7.28 -1.96
C GLY A 198 -25.45 8.71 -1.47
N ASP A 199 -25.51 8.99 -0.16
CA ASP A 199 -25.20 10.30 0.41
C ASP A 199 -23.76 10.30 0.96
N TYR A 200 -22.81 10.78 0.14
CA TYR A 200 -21.39 10.84 0.47
C TYR A 200 -21.05 11.87 1.56
N LYS A 201 -22.04 12.61 2.08
CA LYS A 201 -21.83 13.77 2.95
C LYS A 201 -21.22 13.42 4.31
N ASP A 202 -21.49 12.22 4.83
CA ASP A 202 -21.09 11.88 6.20
C ASP A 202 -19.63 11.43 6.31
N GLY A 203 -18.96 11.11 5.19
CA GLY A 203 -17.55 10.73 5.22
C GLY A 203 -17.26 9.40 5.92
N TYR A 204 -18.27 8.55 6.14
CA TYR A 204 -18.11 7.30 6.89
C TYR A 204 -17.23 6.28 6.17
N LEU A 205 -16.44 5.57 6.96
CA LEU A 205 -15.51 4.54 6.50
C LEU A 205 -15.84 3.21 7.16
N LYS A 206 -15.86 2.14 6.36
CA LYS A 206 -16.12 0.78 6.84
C LYS A 206 -15.29 -0.26 6.10
N PHE A 207 -14.89 -1.31 6.80
CA PHE A 207 -14.28 -2.52 6.23
C PHE A 207 -15.35 -3.40 5.58
N SER A 208 -15.93 -2.91 4.49
CA SER A 208 -16.99 -3.61 3.74
C SER A 208 -16.58 -4.01 2.32
N GLU A 209 -15.54 -3.38 1.79
CA GLU A 209 -15.05 -3.64 0.44
C GLU A 209 -14.50 -5.04 0.35
N THR A 210 -14.95 -5.79 -0.65
CA THR A 210 -14.53 -7.18 -0.85
C THR A 210 -13.36 -7.30 -1.82
N ARG A 211 -13.09 -6.27 -2.61
CA ARG A 211 -12.05 -6.28 -3.64
C ARG A 211 -10.99 -5.22 -3.35
N VAL A 212 -9.72 -5.62 -3.41
CA VAL A 212 -8.58 -4.70 -3.27
C VAL A 212 -8.58 -3.61 -4.36
N ALA A 213 -9.17 -3.91 -5.51
CA ALA A 213 -9.34 -3.00 -6.64
C ALA A 213 -10.51 -2.02 -6.51
N SER A 214 -11.24 -2.05 -5.40
CA SER A 214 -12.40 -1.17 -5.23
C SER A 214 -11.96 0.30 -5.34
N PRO A 215 -12.65 1.13 -6.15
CA PRO A 215 -12.32 2.55 -6.21
C PRO A 215 -12.39 3.18 -4.82
N TYR A 216 -13.33 2.71 -3.98
CA TYR A 216 -13.58 3.26 -2.65
C TYR A 216 -12.51 2.93 -1.61
N ALA A 217 -11.59 2.01 -1.91
CA ALA A 217 -10.59 1.50 -0.96
C ALA A 217 -9.22 2.17 -1.06
N LYS A 218 -9.04 3.15 -1.95
CA LYS A 218 -7.76 3.83 -2.17
C LYS A 218 -7.61 5.05 -1.26
N PHE A 219 -6.53 5.08 -0.48
CA PHE A 219 -6.16 6.19 0.38
C PHE A 219 -4.76 6.71 0.02
N GLU A 220 -4.55 8.00 0.17
CA GLU A 220 -3.24 8.65 0.04
C GLU A 220 -2.68 8.95 1.43
N VAL A 221 -1.39 8.68 1.61
CA VAL A 221 -0.63 8.95 2.82
C VAL A 221 0.31 10.11 2.52
N GLU A 222 0.13 11.20 3.25
CA GLU A 222 0.92 12.43 3.14
C GLU A 222 1.75 12.60 4.42
N ILE A 223 3.07 12.78 4.30
CA ILE A 223 3.95 12.99 5.47
C ILE A 223 3.68 14.36 6.07
N ALA A 224 3.58 14.45 7.41
CA ALA A 224 3.36 15.71 8.11
C ALA A 224 4.54 16.69 7.93
N GLN A 225 4.24 17.98 7.69
CA GLN A 225 5.21 19.03 7.43
C GLN A 225 6.02 19.43 8.67
N ARG A 226 5.37 19.66 9.83
CA ARG A 226 6.06 20.01 11.08
C ARG A 226 6.54 18.80 11.87
N GLY A 227 6.18 17.59 11.43
CA GLY A 227 6.38 16.32 12.15
C GLY A 227 7.27 15.30 11.45
N GLY A 228 7.99 15.68 10.38
CA GLY A 228 8.79 14.76 9.56
C GLY A 228 9.84 13.91 10.30
N ILE A 229 10.19 14.27 11.55
CA ILE A 229 11.11 13.53 12.42
C ILE A 229 10.41 12.36 13.16
N ASP A 230 9.10 12.45 13.42
CA ASP A 230 8.35 11.46 14.22
C ASP A 230 7.66 10.36 13.37
N GLY A 231 7.76 10.44 12.03
CA GLY A 231 7.10 9.51 11.10
C GLY A 231 5.56 9.62 11.10
N LEU A 232 5.02 10.79 11.45
CA LEU A 232 3.58 11.03 11.46
C LEU A 232 3.06 11.34 10.06
N VAL A 233 1.83 10.92 9.79
CA VAL A 233 1.20 11.03 8.48
C VAL A 233 -0.23 11.57 8.58
N HIS A 234 -0.68 12.20 7.51
CA HIS A 234 -2.08 12.39 7.20
C HIS A 234 -2.53 11.25 6.29
N ILE A 235 -3.77 10.79 6.47
CA ILE A 235 -4.39 9.80 5.58
C ILE A 235 -5.57 10.49 4.91
N ARG A 236 -5.67 10.40 3.59
CA ARG A 236 -6.69 11.08 2.78
C ARG A 236 -7.42 10.08 1.91
N SER A 237 -8.74 10.16 1.86
CA SER A 237 -9.51 9.34 0.93
C SER A 237 -9.31 9.85 -0.50
N SER A 238 -8.96 8.95 -1.42
CA SER A 238 -8.86 9.30 -2.85
C SER A 238 -10.22 9.46 -3.52
N GLN A 239 -11.31 9.10 -2.83
CA GLN A 239 -12.66 9.24 -3.35
C GLN A 239 -13.19 10.65 -3.24
N ASN A 240 -13.14 11.21 -2.02
CA ASN A 240 -13.75 12.51 -1.74
C ASN A 240 -12.74 13.62 -1.45
N ASN A 241 -11.44 13.32 -1.61
CA ASN A 241 -10.30 14.18 -1.34
C ASN A 241 -10.21 14.76 0.08
N LYS A 242 -10.92 14.18 1.06
CA LYS A 242 -10.91 14.65 2.45
C LYS A 242 -9.98 13.80 3.32
N TYR A 243 -9.36 14.46 4.27
CA TYR A 243 -8.48 13.86 5.28
C TYR A 243 -9.29 13.14 6.34
N LEU A 244 -8.71 12.04 6.83
CA LEU A 244 -9.24 11.30 7.97
C LEU A 244 -9.10 12.15 9.23
N VAL A 245 -10.16 12.20 10.01
CA VAL A 245 -10.25 12.92 11.28
C VAL A 245 -11.15 12.15 12.24
N SER A 246 -10.86 12.23 13.54
CA SER A 246 -11.70 11.62 14.57
C SER A 246 -12.91 12.50 14.90
N ASP A 247 -14.09 11.88 15.04
CA ASP A 247 -15.29 12.52 15.60
C ASP A 247 -15.48 12.21 17.11
N GLU A 248 -14.37 11.90 17.81
CA GLU A 248 -14.25 11.36 19.17
C GLU A 248 -14.36 9.85 19.26
N THR A 249 -15.23 9.22 18.47
CA THR A 249 -15.46 7.76 18.54
C THR A 249 -15.09 7.04 17.25
N ARG A 250 -15.35 7.66 16.10
CA ARG A 250 -15.14 7.13 14.75
C ARG A 250 -14.05 7.92 14.03
N ILE A 251 -13.53 7.31 12.98
CA ILE A 251 -12.71 8.00 11.99
C ILE A 251 -13.55 8.23 10.74
N THR A 252 -13.60 9.48 10.28
CA THR A 252 -14.33 9.89 9.07
C THR A 252 -13.42 10.63 8.11
N ALA A 253 -13.70 10.55 6.80
CA ALA A 253 -13.02 11.31 5.77
C ALA A 253 -13.78 12.62 5.48
N THR A 254 -13.69 13.59 6.39
CA THR A 254 -14.47 14.85 6.34
C THR A 254 -13.61 16.12 6.36
N ALA A 255 -12.36 16.06 6.82
CA ALA A 255 -11.50 17.24 6.92
C ALA A 255 -11.01 17.71 5.54
N ARG A 256 -11.19 19.00 5.21
CA ARG A 256 -10.79 19.57 3.91
C ARG A 256 -9.31 19.93 3.82
N LYS A 257 -8.65 20.18 4.95
CA LYS A 257 -7.24 20.58 5.05
C LYS A 257 -6.56 19.75 6.14
N PRO A 258 -5.24 19.49 6.03
CA PRO A 258 -4.49 18.88 7.12
C PRO A 258 -4.43 19.83 8.31
N GLU A 259 -4.48 19.27 9.51
CA GLU A 259 -4.31 19.95 10.79
C GLU A 259 -3.31 19.16 11.64
N GLU A 260 -2.21 19.79 12.00
CA GLU A 260 -1.06 19.20 12.69
C GLU A 260 -0.97 19.59 14.17
N ASP A 261 -1.80 20.53 14.64
CA ASP A 261 -1.89 20.86 16.06
C ASP A 261 -2.51 19.68 16.83
N ARG A 262 -1.64 18.95 17.55
CA ARG A 262 -1.98 17.76 18.32
C ARG A 262 -2.99 18.01 19.43
N SER A 263 -3.25 19.27 19.81
CA SER A 263 -4.22 19.63 20.85
C SER A 263 -5.65 19.80 20.31
N LYS A 264 -5.82 20.04 19.01
CA LYS A 264 -7.13 20.31 18.41
C LYS A 264 -7.89 19.03 18.10
N LYS A 265 -9.20 19.02 18.38
CA LYS A 265 -10.09 17.91 17.99
C LYS A 265 -10.10 17.64 16.48
N SER A 266 -9.81 18.67 15.67
CA SER A 266 -9.68 18.57 14.21
C SER A 266 -8.33 18.01 13.73
N CYS A 267 -7.44 17.57 14.63
CA CYS A 267 -6.16 16.97 14.27
C CYS A 267 -6.35 15.80 13.30
N THR A 268 -5.50 15.73 12.29
CA THR A 268 -5.57 14.73 11.20
C THR A 268 -4.33 13.82 11.17
N LEU A 269 -3.54 13.85 12.25
CA LEU A 269 -2.29 13.10 12.34
C LEU A 269 -2.52 11.68 12.83
N PHE A 270 -1.87 10.73 12.16
CA PHE A 270 -1.82 9.32 12.52
C PHE A 270 -0.37 8.85 12.62
N LYS A 271 -0.16 7.83 13.46
CA LYS A 271 1.09 7.06 13.52
C LYS A 271 0.83 5.64 13.04
N LEU A 272 1.57 5.20 12.04
CA LEU A 272 1.57 3.82 11.55
C LEU A 272 2.68 3.05 12.28
N ILE A 273 2.31 2.00 13.01
CA ILE A 273 3.23 1.20 13.83
C ILE A 273 3.31 -0.19 13.24
N SER A 274 4.49 -0.57 12.73
CA SER A 274 4.75 -1.92 12.21
C SER A 274 4.58 -2.97 13.32
N VAL A 275 3.82 -4.02 13.06
CA VAL A 275 3.68 -5.17 13.99
C VAL A 275 4.34 -6.45 13.49
N ASP A 276 4.84 -6.44 12.26
CA ASP A 276 5.63 -7.50 11.65
C ASP A 276 7.00 -7.01 11.17
N ASP A 277 7.89 -7.96 10.90
CA ASP A 277 9.24 -7.71 10.35
C ASP A 277 9.21 -7.33 8.87
N SER A 278 8.18 -7.76 8.14
CA SER A 278 7.98 -7.45 6.73
C SER A 278 7.42 -6.05 6.48
N ALA A 279 7.02 -5.34 7.55
CA ALA A 279 6.43 -4.01 7.51
C ALA A 279 5.21 -3.94 6.58
N THR A 280 4.34 -4.94 6.67
CA THR A 280 3.07 -4.97 5.93
C THR A 280 1.87 -4.88 6.85
N ASP A 281 1.99 -5.38 8.07
CA ASP A 281 0.93 -5.31 9.07
C ASP A 281 1.22 -4.19 10.06
N VAL A 282 0.20 -3.39 10.32
CA VAL A 282 0.30 -2.20 11.18
C VAL A 282 -0.83 -2.10 12.18
N GLN A 283 -0.52 -1.44 13.29
CA GLN A 283 -1.48 -0.73 14.11
C GLN A 283 -1.46 0.74 13.73
N ILE A 284 -2.64 1.38 13.74
CA ILE A 284 -2.76 2.80 13.40
C ILE A 284 -3.25 3.55 14.62
N VAL A 285 -2.54 4.60 15.04
CA VAL A 285 -2.89 5.41 16.21
C VAL A 285 -3.27 6.82 15.76
N HIS A 286 -4.43 7.30 16.19
CA HIS A 286 -4.80 8.70 16.03
C HIS A 286 -4.08 9.56 17.08
N VAL A 287 -3.30 10.55 16.64
CA VAL A 287 -2.33 11.26 17.49
C VAL A 287 -2.99 12.08 18.59
N GLN A 288 -4.08 12.79 18.30
CA GLN A 288 -4.71 13.67 19.29
C GLN A 288 -5.40 12.88 20.40
N SER A 289 -6.15 11.82 20.06
CA SER A 289 -6.84 11.01 21.07
C SER A 289 -5.94 9.98 21.72
N ARG A 290 -4.78 9.66 21.11
CA ARG A 290 -3.86 8.58 21.51
C ARG A 290 -4.52 7.20 21.50
N LYS A 291 -5.59 7.05 20.71
CA LYS A 291 -6.38 5.82 20.59
C LYS A 291 -5.99 5.07 19.33
N HIS A 292 -6.00 3.74 19.41
CA HIS A 292 -5.82 2.86 18.27
C HIS A 292 -7.07 2.84 17.40
N LEU A 293 -6.88 2.79 16.09
CA LEU A 293 -7.93 2.46 15.15
C LEU A 293 -8.29 0.99 15.33
N TRP A 294 -9.59 0.70 15.32
CA TRP A 294 -10.08 -0.67 15.50
C TRP A 294 -11.43 -0.85 14.81
N VAL A 295 -11.81 -2.11 14.64
CA VAL A 295 -13.04 -2.52 13.96
C VAL A 295 -13.96 -3.28 14.92
N ILE A 296 -15.24 -2.92 14.91
CA ILE A 296 -16.28 -3.59 15.70
C ILE A 296 -16.85 -4.75 14.87
N ARG A 297 -17.10 -5.90 15.49
CA ARG A 297 -17.49 -7.13 14.77
C ARG A 297 -18.90 -7.00 14.18
N GLU A 298 -19.80 -6.38 14.93
CA GLU A 298 -21.23 -6.23 14.64
C GLU A 298 -21.47 -5.15 13.58
N THR A 299 -20.61 -4.13 13.54
CA THR A 299 -20.65 -3.05 12.57
C THR A 299 -19.25 -2.86 12.00
N PRO A 300 -18.99 -3.14 10.70
CA PRO A 300 -17.65 -3.08 10.12
C PRO A 300 -17.07 -1.65 10.01
N ASN A 301 -17.57 -0.70 10.80
CA ASN A 301 -17.16 0.68 10.83
C ASN A 301 -15.80 0.85 11.51
N LEU A 302 -15.09 1.89 11.12
CA LEU A 302 -13.79 2.25 11.69
C LEU A 302 -13.97 3.16 12.91
N PHE A 303 -13.46 2.72 14.06
CA PHE A 303 -13.55 3.43 15.34
C PHE A 303 -12.17 3.71 15.92
N THR A 304 -12.14 4.42 17.06
CA THR A 304 -10.97 4.55 17.92
C THR A 304 -11.20 3.92 19.30
N SER A 305 -10.18 3.29 19.89
CA SER A 305 -10.24 2.65 21.22
C SER A 305 -8.94 2.82 22.00
N GLU A 306 -9.06 2.84 23.33
CA GLU A 306 -7.93 2.78 24.27
C GLU A 306 -7.51 1.33 24.58
N HIS A 307 -8.41 0.37 24.32
CA HIS A 307 -8.19 -1.05 24.60
C HIS A 307 -7.63 -1.75 23.35
N LEU A 308 -6.41 -2.25 23.48
CA LEU A 308 -5.83 -3.29 22.64
C LEU A 308 -6.44 -4.62 23.11
N ASP A 309 -7.22 -5.29 22.26
CA ASP A 309 -7.83 -6.58 22.60
C ASP A 309 -7.04 -7.77 22.04
N GLU A 310 -7.28 -8.96 22.59
CA GLU A 310 -6.62 -10.21 22.19
C GLU A 310 -7.06 -10.74 20.80
N TYR A 311 -7.91 -10.00 20.06
CA TYR A 311 -8.56 -10.47 18.84
C TYR A 311 -8.13 -9.74 17.56
N SER A 312 -6.98 -9.04 17.56
CA SER A 312 -6.41 -8.39 16.36
C SER A 312 -7.36 -7.37 15.69
N ARG A 313 -8.27 -6.75 16.44
CA ARG A 313 -9.27 -5.80 15.91
C ARG A 313 -8.68 -4.47 15.44
N ASP A 314 -7.47 -4.19 15.90
CA ASP A 314 -6.69 -2.99 15.66
C ASP A 314 -5.55 -3.22 14.65
N MET A 315 -5.53 -4.39 14.02
CA MET A 315 -4.52 -4.76 13.05
C MET A 315 -5.01 -4.68 11.60
N PHE A 316 -4.15 -4.10 10.77
CA PHE A 316 -4.43 -3.86 9.37
C PHE A 316 -3.23 -4.25 8.52
N THR A 317 -3.48 -4.91 7.39
CA THR A 317 -2.47 -5.04 6.33
C THR A 317 -2.51 -3.80 5.47
N ILE A 318 -1.38 -3.11 5.33
CA ILE A 318 -1.14 -2.09 4.31
C ILE A 318 -0.73 -2.79 3.02
N ILE A 319 -1.50 -2.54 1.97
CA ILE A 319 -1.18 -2.96 0.62
C ILE A 319 -0.76 -1.72 -0.16
N ASP A 320 0.44 -1.75 -0.73
CA ASP A 320 0.90 -0.74 -1.67
C ASP A 320 0.02 -0.78 -2.93
N TRP A 321 -0.82 0.24 -3.10
CA TRP A 321 -1.73 0.34 -4.24
C TRP A 321 -0.96 0.46 -5.56
N GLU A 322 0.21 1.12 -5.58
CA GLU A 322 1.01 1.31 -6.79
C GLU A 322 1.68 0.01 -7.26
N SER A 323 1.88 -0.94 -6.34
CA SER A 323 2.35 -2.29 -6.66
C SER A 323 1.28 -3.18 -7.31
N LEU A 324 -0.01 -2.83 -7.16
CA LEU A 324 -1.12 -3.62 -7.70
C LEU A 324 -1.24 -3.44 -9.21
N VAL A 325 -1.45 -4.55 -9.91
CA VAL A 325 -1.70 -4.55 -11.35
C VAL A 325 -3.14 -4.98 -11.63
N PHE A 326 -3.96 -4.00 -11.95
CA PHE A 326 -5.32 -4.17 -12.44
C PHE A 326 -5.30 -4.27 -13.97
N LEU A 327 -5.41 -5.51 -14.47
CA LEU A 327 -5.53 -5.75 -15.90
C LEU A 327 -6.96 -5.42 -16.38
N PRO A 328 -7.11 -4.81 -17.57
CA PRO A 328 -8.40 -4.70 -18.23
C PRO A 328 -9.08 -6.06 -18.37
N ARG A 329 -10.41 -6.05 -18.50
CA ARG A 329 -11.20 -7.27 -18.68
C ARG A 329 -10.74 -8.09 -19.89
N HIS A 330 -10.42 -7.42 -21.00
CA HIS A 330 -9.93 -8.04 -22.23
C HIS A 330 -8.51 -7.55 -22.49
N VAL A 331 -7.58 -8.49 -22.73
CA VAL A 331 -6.17 -8.21 -22.96
C VAL A 331 -5.61 -9.12 -24.05
N ALA A 332 -4.55 -8.64 -24.71
CA ALA A 332 -3.67 -9.41 -25.54
C ALA A 332 -2.25 -9.31 -24.95
N PHE A 333 -1.55 -10.43 -24.88
CA PHE A 333 -0.18 -10.48 -24.37
C PHE A 333 0.79 -10.66 -25.54
N LYS A 334 1.77 -9.77 -25.66
CA LYS A 334 2.82 -9.85 -26.68
C LYS A 334 4.14 -10.23 -26.04
N GLY A 335 4.74 -11.30 -26.53
CA GLY A 335 6.01 -11.82 -26.03
C GLY A 335 7.22 -11.06 -26.56
N ASN A 336 8.40 -11.39 -26.03
CA ASN A 336 9.68 -10.85 -26.45
C ASN A 336 10.04 -11.18 -27.92
N ASN A 337 9.40 -12.19 -28.51
CA ASN A 337 9.53 -12.54 -29.93
C ASN A 337 8.69 -11.64 -30.86
N GLY A 338 7.99 -10.64 -30.32
CA GLY A 338 7.15 -9.72 -31.08
C GLY A 338 5.81 -10.31 -31.53
N GLN A 339 5.46 -11.53 -31.09
CA GLN A 339 4.21 -12.20 -31.42
C GLN A 339 3.25 -12.21 -30.23
N TYR A 340 1.95 -12.20 -30.53
CA TYR A 340 0.90 -12.33 -29.54
C TYR A 340 0.75 -13.78 -29.09
N LEU A 341 0.50 -13.93 -27.80
CA LEU A 341 0.11 -15.18 -27.16
C LEU A 341 -1.28 -15.56 -27.63
N CYS A 342 -1.41 -16.75 -28.19
CA CYS A 342 -2.68 -17.25 -28.71
C CYS A 342 -2.90 -18.71 -28.33
N LEU A 343 -4.17 -19.09 -28.17
CA LEU A 343 -4.60 -20.47 -27.98
C LEU A 343 -4.30 -21.31 -29.24
N ARG A 344 -3.63 -22.45 -29.06
CA ARG A 344 -3.28 -23.41 -30.12
C ARG A 344 -3.43 -24.85 -29.63
N GLN A 345 -3.86 -25.75 -30.51
CA GLN A 345 -3.84 -27.19 -30.24
C GLN A 345 -2.49 -27.77 -30.66
N ILE A 346 -1.70 -28.22 -29.69
CA ILE A 346 -0.36 -28.78 -29.92
C ILE A 346 -0.26 -30.11 -29.18
N GLY A 347 -0.04 -31.20 -29.92
CA GLY A 347 0.08 -32.53 -29.34
C GLY A 347 -1.13 -32.95 -28.50
N GLY A 348 -2.35 -32.59 -28.92
CA GLY A 348 -3.60 -32.93 -28.23
C GLY A 348 -3.97 -32.06 -27.03
N HIS A 349 -3.19 -31.01 -26.72
CA HIS A 349 -3.45 -30.11 -25.59
C HIS A 349 -3.64 -28.65 -26.03
N PRO A 350 -4.46 -27.87 -25.31
CA PRO A 350 -4.72 -26.46 -25.59
C PRO A 350 -3.61 -25.54 -25.04
N TYR A 351 -2.47 -25.51 -25.72
CA TYR A 351 -1.33 -24.66 -25.36
C TYR A 351 -1.59 -23.17 -25.64
N LEU A 352 -0.88 -22.32 -24.90
CA LEU A 352 -0.78 -20.90 -25.19
C LEU A 352 0.58 -20.63 -25.83
N GLN A 353 0.59 -20.21 -27.08
CA GLN A 353 1.80 -20.05 -27.90
C GLN A 353 1.94 -18.60 -28.38
N PHE A 354 3.13 -18.02 -28.27
CA PHE A 354 3.45 -16.74 -28.90
C PHE A 354 3.70 -16.97 -30.39
N SER A 355 2.63 -16.94 -31.20
CA SER A 355 2.68 -17.30 -32.64
C SER A 355 1.93 -16.36 -33.59
N SER A 356 1.02 -15.51 -33.10
CA SER A 356 0.25 -14.61 -33.97
C SER A 356 0.92 -13.25 -34.15
N GLY A 357 0.98 -12.74 -35.38
CA GLY A 357 1.34 -11.36 -35.68
C GLY A 357 0.15 -10.38 -35.63
N ASP A 358 -1.08 -10.91 -35.59
CA ASP A 358 -2.32 -10.15 -35.67
C ASP A 358 -3.07 -10.22 -34.33
N ILE A 359 -3.37 -9.05 -33.76
CA ILE A 359 -4.14 -8.92 -32.50
C ILE A 359 -5.61 -9.33 -32.67
N GLY A 360 -6.12 -9.29 -33.91
CA GLY A 360 -7.47 -9.72 -34.26
C GLY A 360 -7.66 -11.24 -34.37
N ASP A 361 -6.60 -12.04 -34.30
CA ASP A 361 -6.70 -13.51 -34.29
C ASP A 361 -7.57 -13.98 -33.11
N ALA A 362 -8.55 -14.84 -33.41
CA ALA A 362 -9.54 -15.33 -32.45
C ALA A 362 -8.92 -16.00 -31.20
N GLY A 363 -7.69 -16.54 -31.32
CA GLY A 363 -6.97 -17.15 -30.22
C GLY A 363 -6.21 -16.17 -29.32
N VAL A 364 -6.06 -14.90 -29.71
CA VAL A 364 -5.20 -13.90 -29.03
C VAL A 364 -5.91 -13.21 -27.86
N THR A 365 -7.19 -12.90 -28.01
CA THR A 365 -7.93 -12.17 -26.97
C THR A 365 -8.10 -13.05 -25.73
N MET A 366 -7.66 -12.55 -24.58
CA MET A 366 -7.80 -13.18 -23.28
C MET A 366 -8.74 -12.38 -22.39
N GLU A 367 -9.57 -13.07 -21.61
CA GLU A 367 -10.41 -12.50 -20.56
C GLU A 367 -9.75 -12.69 -19.20
N VAL A 368 -9.67 -11.60 -18.43
CA VAL A 368 -9.12 -11.59 -17.06
C VAL A 368 -10.24 -11.50 -16.04
N PHE A 369 -10.16 -12.33 -15.01
CA PHE A 369 -11.09 -12.38 -13.89
C PHE A 369 -10.29 -12.16 -12.61
N MET A 370 -10.58 -11.07 -11.90
CA MET A 370 -9.89 -10.75 -10.66
C MET A 370 -10.66 -11.28 -9.45
N ASN A 371 -9.93 -11.94 -8.56
CA ASN A 371 -10.41 -12.35 -7.25
C ASN A 371 -10.29 -11.20 -6.24
N ASN A 372 -10.97 -11.38 -5.11
CA ASN A 372 -11.01 -10.41 -4.01
C ASN A 372 -9.63 -10.04 -3.44
N ASP A 373 -8.66 -10.96 -3.49
CA ASP A 373 -7.28 -10.79 -3.01
C ASP A 373 -6.31 -10.22 -4.08
N GLY A 374 -6.84 -9.84 -5.25
CA GLY A 374 -6.05 -9.35 -6.38
C GLY A 374 -5.37 -10.43 -7.21
N SER A 375 -5.49 -11.72 -6.85
CA SER A 375 -5.11 -12.80 -7.77
C SER A 375 -6.04 -12.80 -8.99
N ILE A 376 -5.56 -13.31 -10.11
CA ILE A 376 -6.30 -13.33 -11.37
C ILE A 376 -6.39 -14.74 -11.95
N ARG A 377 -7.50 -14.99 -12.63
CA ARG A 377 -7.71 -16.14 -13.51
C ARG A 377 -7.87 -15.62 -14.93
N ILE A 378 -7.31 -16.34 -15.89
CA ILE A 378 -7.27 -15.91 -17.29
C ILE A 378 -7.84 -17.04 -18.15
N LYS A 379 -8.64 -16.71 -19.16
CA LYS A 379 -9.09 -17.66 -20.19
C LYS A 379 -9.05 -17.02 -21.58
N PRO A 380 -8.83 -17.77 -22.66
CA PRO A 380 -9.06 -17.27 -24.02
C PRO A 380 -10.53 -16.87 -24.18
N ALA A 381 -10.82 -15.76 -24.85
CA ALA A 381 -12.21 -15.28 -25.02
C ALA A 381 -13.08 -16.28 -25.83
N GLY A 382 -12.49 -17.00 -26.78
CA GLY A 382 -13.16 -18.08 -27.51
C GLY A 382 -13.34 -19.39 -26.73
N SER A 383 -12.94 -19.44 -25.45
CA SER A 383 -13.02 -20.64 -24.61
C SER A 383 -13.64 -20.35 -23.24
N ASN A 384 -14.31 -21.35 -22.68
CA ASN A 384 -14.80 -21.32 -21.30
C ASN A 384 -13.83 -21.98 -20.30
N LYS A 385 -12.66 -22.44 -20.77
CA LYS A 385 -11.65 -23.11 -19.94
C LYS A 385 -10.57 -22.12 -19.48
N PHE A 386 -10.29 -22.12 -18.19
CA PHE A 386 -9.26 -21.27 -17.60
C PHE A 386 -7.85 -21.80 -17.83
N TRP A 387 -6.88 -20.89 -17.81
CA TRP A 387 -5.47 -21.19 -17.75
C TRP A 387 -5.14 -21.99 -16.50
N ARG A 388 -4.34 -23.04 -16.66
CA ARG A 388 -3.87 -23.92 -15.60
C ARG A 388 -2.45 -24.37 -15.90
N ARG A 389 -1.64 -24.39 -14.85
CA ARG A 389 -0.28 -24.92 -14.91
C ARG A 389 -0.28 -26.46 -14.87
N SER A 390 0.38 -27.13 -15.82
CA SER A 390 0.55 -28.59 -15.85
C SER A 390 1.70 -29.07 -16.78
N PRO A 391 2.70 -29.82 -16.28
CA PRO A 391 3.24 -29.62 -14.94
C PRO A 391 3.68 -28.16 -14.79
N ASN A 392 4.51 -27.62 -15.70
CA ASN A 392 4.87 -26.19 -15.75
C ASN A 392 4.34 -25.47 -17.00
N TRP A 393 3.87 -26.19 -18.02
CA TRP A 393 3.21 -25.58 -19.19
C TRP A 393 1.88 -24.95 -18.76
N ILE A 394 1.48 -23.87 -19.43
CA ILE A 394 0.16 -23.26 -19.20
C ILE A 394 -0.80 -23.71 -20.30
N TRP A 395 -1.84 -24.43 -19.91
CA TRP A 395 -2.92 -24.90 -20.78
C TRP A 395 -4.23 -24.19 -20.47
N ALA A 396 -5.06 -23.97 -21.49
CA ALA A 396 -6.43 -23.48 -21.29
C ALA A 396 -7.42 -24.64 -21.23
N ASP A 397 -7.36 -25.43 -20.16
CA ASP A 397 -8.12 -26.70 -20.02
C ASP A 397 -8.94 -26.80 -18.73
N SER A 398 -8.84 -25.84 -17.81
CA SER A 398 -9.46 -25.96 -16.49
C SER A 398 -10.95 -25.66 -16.50
N ASP A 399 -11.73 -26.61 -16.01
CA ASP A 399 -13.15 -26.48 -15.66
C ASP A 399 -13.41 -25.95 -14.25
N ASP A 400 -12.37 -25.74 -13.45
CA ASP A 400 -12.53 -25.21 -12.10
C ASP A 400 -13.29 -23.88 -12.14
N THR A 401 -14.48 -23.86 -11.54
CA THR A 401 -15.29 -22.64 -11.38
C THR A 401 -14.95 -21.89 -10.09
N THR A 402 -14.16 -22.53 -9.21
CA THR A 402 -13.69 -21.96 -7.95
C THR A 402 -12.32 -21.30 -8.12
N SER A 403 -11.87 -20.61 -7.09
CA SER A 403 -10.51 -20.04 -7.00
C SER A 403 -9.65 -20.81 -5.99
N ASN A 404 -9.91 -22.11 -5.82
CA ASN A 404 -9.20 -22.94 -4.84
C ASN A 404 -7.95 -23.61 -5.45
N ASN A 405 -7.97 -23.91 -6.75
CA ASN A 405 -6.81 -24.48 -7.42
C ASN A 405 -5.76 -23.40 -7.71
N LYS A 406 -4.68 -23.40 -6.92
CA LYS A 406 -3.54 -22.48 -7.06
C LYS A 406 -2.87 -22.53 -8.44
N ASP A 407 -2.94 -23.65 -9.15
CA ASP A 407 -2.40 -23.77 -10.52
C ASP A 407 -3.19 -22.96 -11.55
N THR A 408 -4.42 -22.53 -11.23
CA THR A 408 -5.23 -21.65 -12.08
C THR A 408 -5.15 -20.18 -11.68
N LEU A 409 -4.43 -19.87 -10.59
CA LEU A 409 -4.30 -18.53 -10.06
C LEU A 409 -2.96 -17.92 -10.47
N PHE A 410 -3.02 -16.67 -10.91
CA PHE A 410 -1.86 -15.89 -11.28
C PHE A 410 -1.83 -14.57 -10.52
N ARG A 411 -0.66 -13.96 -10.45
CA ARG A 411 -0.48 -12.58 -9.99
C ARG A 411 0.35 -11.81 -11.00
N ALA A 412 -0.12 -10.63 -11.38
CA ALA A 412 0.58 -9.74 -12.28
C ALA A 412 1.50 -8.79 -11.50
N PHE A 413 2.68 -8.53 -12.05
CA PHE A 413 3.68 -7.62 -11.51
C PHE A 413 4.05 -6.59 -12.56
N LYS A 414 4.07 -5.31 -12.18
CA LYS A 414 4.39 -4.22 -13.10
C LYS A 414 5.89 -4.24 -13.40
N VAL A 415 6.25 -4.30 -14.68
CA VAL A 415 7.64 -4.10 -15.14
C VAL A 415 7.82 -2.66 -15.58
N ASN A 416 6.85 -2.12 -16.33
CA ASN A 416 6.72 -0.71 -16.69
C ASN A 416 5.25 -0.43 -17.06
N ASP A 417 4.94 0.77 -17.58
CA ASP A 417 3.57 1.23 -17.86
C ASP A 417 2.77 0.37 -18.87
N GLN A 418 3.43 -0.47 -19.67
CA GLN A 418 2.79 -1.33 -20.68
C GLN A 418 3.21 -2.80 -20.59
N THR A 419 4.12 -3.15 -19.68
CA THR A 419 4.73 -4.48 -19.61
C THR A 419 4.56 -5.06 -18.22
N ILE A 420 4.17 -6.33 -18.16
CA ILE A 420 3.98 -7.07 -16.92
C ILE A 420 4.82 -8.35 -16.89
N ALA A 421 4.92 -8.93 -15.72
CA ALA A 421 5.27 -10.34 -15.52
C ALA A 421 4.09 -11.06 -14.86
N LEU A 422 3.83 -12.31 -15.23
CA LEU A 422 2.81 -13.15 -14.59
C LEU A 422 3.48 -14.23 -13.76
N ARG A 423 3.13 -14.35 -12.48
CA ARG A 423 3.54 -15.46 -11.61
C ARG A 423 2.37 -16.41 -11.41
N ASN A 424 2.61 -17.71 -11.54
CA ASN A 424 1.63 -18.72 -11.13
C ASN A 424 1.72 -18.99 -9.62
N LEU A 425 0.59 -19.09 -8.92
CA LEU A 425 0.57 -19.27 -7.47
C LEU A 425 0.72 -20.74 -7.03
N GLY A 426 0.65 -21.70 -7.96
CA GLY A 426 0.84 -23.12 -7.68
C GLY A 426 2.30 -23.50 -7.42
N ASN A 427 3.22 -22.93 -8.20
CA ASN A 427 4.67 -23.17 -8.04
C ASN A 427 5.49 -21.91 -7.70
N ASN A 428 4.84 -20.73 -7.60
CA ASN A 428 5.48 -19.44 -7.35
C ASN A 428 6.54 -19.01 -8.39
N ASN A 429 6.52 -19.59 -9.59
CA ASN A 429 7.39 -19.19 -10.70
C ASN A 429 6.70 -18.22 -11.64
N PHE A 430 7.50 -17.39 -12.30
CA PHE A 430 7.08 -16.53 -13.38
C PHE A 430 6.91 -17.31 -14.68
N CYS A 431 5.86 -16.97 -15.41
CA CYS A 431 5.58 -17.43 -16.76
C CYS A 431 6.56 -16.79 -17.75
N LYS A 432 7.15 -17.60 -18.63
CA LYS A 432 8.00 -17.17 -19.73
C LYS A 432 7.61 -17.82 -21.04
N SER A 433 8.03 -17.23 -22.15
CA SER A 433 8.10 -17.94 -23.43
C SER A 433 9.20 -19.00 -23.37
N LEU A 434 8.86 -20.25 -23.69
CA LEU A 434 9.79 -21.37 -23.68
C LEU A 434 9.65 -22.26 -24.91
N SER A 435 10.78 -22.63 -25.49
CA SER A 435 10.90 -23.66 -26.53
C SER A 435 11.62 -24.88 -25.96
N LYS A 436 10.87 -25.95 -25.68
CA LYS A 436 11.36 -27.18 -25.04
C LYS A 436 10.39 -28.33 -25.33
N GLU A 437 10.85 -29.59 -25.26
CA GLU A 437 9.99 -30.79 -25.38
C GLU A 437 9.17 -30.85 -26.69
N GLY A 438 9.71 -30.29 -27.79
CA GLY A 438 9.02 -30.20 -29.09
C GLY A 438 7.96 -29.09 -29.17
N LYS A 439 7.88 -28.21 -28.17
CA LYS A 439 6.99 -27.04 -28.15
C LYS A 439 7.85 -25.82 -28.44
N THR A 440 7.30 -24.87 -29.20
CA THR A 440 8.02 -23.67 -29.63
C THR A 440 7.30 -22.43 -29.10
N ASN A 441 8.00 -21.59 -28.33
CA ASN A 441 7.49 -20.34 -27.78
C ASN A 441 6.15 -20.49 -27.05
N CYS A 442 6.00 -21.54 -26.24
CA CYS A 442 4.80 -21.75 -25.43
C CYS A 442 4.97 -21.15 -24.02
N LEU A 443 3.86 -20.73 -23.41
CA LEU A 443 3.87 -20.16 -22.07
C LEU A 443 4.15 -21.24 -21.02
N ASN A 444 5.15 -21.00 -20.16
CA ASN A 444 5.59 -21.95 -19.14
C ASN A 444 6.02 -21.23 -17.84
N ALA A 445 5.59 -21.70 -16.67
CA ALA A 445 5.92 -21.14 -15.36
C ALA A 445 7.20 -21.79 -14.77
N ASP A 446 8.37 -21.32 -15.19
CA ASP A 446 9.64 -22.05 -15.00
C ASP A 446 10.70 -21.32 -14.18
N VAL A 447 10.66 -19.98 -14.10
CA VAL A 447 11.76 -19.17 -13.55
C VAL A 447 11.34 -18.36 -12.33
N SER A 448 12.25 -18.14 -11.39
CA SER A 448 11.99 -17.41 -10.14
C SER A 448 12.16 -15.89 -10.25
N SER A 449 12.69 -15.39 -11.37
CA SER A 449 13.00 -13.96 -11.60
C SER A 449 12.44 -13.43 -12.93
N ILE A 450 12.26 -12.10 -13.02
CA ILE A 450 11.72 -11.41 -14.20
C ILE A 450 12.83 -11.20 -15.24
N THR A 451 13.02 -12.20 -16.10
CA THR A 451 13.94 -12.15 -17.25
C THR A 451 13.27 -11.56 -18.49
N LYS A 452 14.01 -11.37 -19.59
CA LYS A 452 13.43 -10.82 -20.84
C LYS A 452 12.30 -11.68 -21.39
N GLU A 453 12.39 -13.00 -21.24
CA GLU A 453 11.39 -13.97 -21.72
C GLU A 453 10.12 -13.99 -20.86
N VAL A 454 10.16 -13.42 -19.66
CA VAL A 454 9.02 -13.28 -18.73
C VAL A 454 8.18 -12.04 -19.03
N GLN A 455 8.76 -11.05 -19.70
CA GLN A 455 8.11 -9.76 -19.95
C GLN A 455 7.02 -9.90 -21.01
N LEU A 456 5.79 -9.55 -20.63
CA LEU A 456 4.61 -9.57 -21.48
C LEU A 456 4.12 -8.14 -21.68
N ARG A 457 4.21 -7.63 -22.91
CA ARG A 457 3.56 -6.36 -23.24
C ARG A 457 2.05 -6.58 -23.28
N VAL A 458 1.30 -5.76 -22.56
CA VAL A 458 -0.16 -5.82 -22.48
C VAL A 458 -0.74 -4.82 -23.47
N GLU A 459 -1.62 -5.30 -24.33
CA GLU A 459 -2.41 -4.47 -25.25
C GLU A 459 -3.90 -4.77 -25.00
N VAL A 460 -4.78 -3.77 -25.22
CA VAL A 460 -6.22 -4.01 -25.18
C VAL A 460 -6.69 -4.33 -26.60
N PRO A 461 -7.25 -5.52 -26.85
CA PRO A 461 -7.72 -5.92 -28.18
C PRO A 461 -9.08 -5.27 -28.49
N VAL A 462 -9.08 -3.95 -28.68
CA VAL A 462 -10.23 -3.15 -29.11
C VAL A 462 -9.93 -2.49 -30.45
N LEU A 463 -10.92 -2.48 -31.36
CA LEU A 463 -10.89 -1.73 -32.61
C LEU A 463 -11.06 -0.23 -32.38
N GLU A 464 -12.00 0.13 -31.51
CA GLU A 464 -12.33 1.52 -31.20
C GLU A 464 -12.72 1.65 -29.72
N ARG A 465 -12.29 2.73 -29.07
CA ARG A 465 -12.71 3.10 -27.72
C ARG A 465 -13.23 4.54 -27.71
N LYS A 466 -14.40 4.74 -27.11
CA LYS A 466 -15.01 6.06 -26.91
C LYS A 466 -15.33 6.28 -25.44
N PHE A 467 -15.08 7.49 -24.96
CA PHE A 467 -15.49 7.96 -23.64
C PHE A 467 -16.58 9.03 -23.81
N TYR A 468 -17.59 9.01 -22.95
CA TYR A 468 -18.69 9.99 -22.97
C TYR A 468 -19.35 10.11 -21.60
N ASN A 469 -20.23 11.10 -21.44
CA ASN A 469 -20.99 11.35 -20.21
C ASN A 469 -20.10 11.49 -18.95
N ILE A 470 -19.06 12.34 -19.03
CA ILE A 470 -18.28 12.69 -17.84
C ILE A 470 -19.18 13.45 -16.87
N LYS A 471 -19.15 13.03 -15.60
CA LYS A 471 -19.77 13.74 -14.48
C LYS A 471 -18.69 14.10 -13.47
N TYR A 472 -18.45 15.40 -13.30
CA TYR A 472 -17.53 15.91 -12.28
C TYR A 472 -18.22 16.01 -10.93
N ASP A 473 -17.54 15.57 -9.89
CA ASP A 473 -17.96 15.72 -8.49
C ASP A 473 -17.30 16.97 -7.91
N LEU A 474 -17.98 18.11 -8.08
CA LEU A 474 -17.50 19.41 -7.63
C LEU A 474 -17.58 19.56 -6.10
N ASP A 475 -18.47 18.81 -5.43
CA ASP A 475 -18.62 18.88 -3.97
C ASP A 475 -17.46 18.23 -3.22
N ASN A 476 -16.78 17.28 -3.88
CA ASN A 476 -15.63 16.55 -3.34
C ASN A 476 -14.31 16.92 -4.04
N CYS A 477 -14.25 18.12 -4.61
CA CYS A 477 -13.01 18.67 -5.14
C CYS A 477 -12.06 19.18 -4.06
N ARG A 478 -10.79 19.38 -4.44
CA ARG A 478 -9.76 19.99 -3.61
C ARG A 478 -9.07 21.12 -4.37
N ILE A 479 -8.72 22.19 -3.66
CA ILE A 479 -7.80 23.24 -4.10
C ILE A 479 -6.58 23.23 -3.18
N TYR A 480 -5.38 23.32 -3.74
CA TYR A 480 -4.10 23.27 -3.03
C TYR A 480 -3.00 24.01 -3.81
N ASP A 481 -1.80 24.08 -3.23
CA ASP A 481 -0.64 24.80 -3.76
C ASP A 481 -0.95 26.26 -4.13
N GLU A 482 -1.82 26.89 -3.33
CA GLU A 482 -2.23 28.29 -3.52
C GLU A 482 -1.06 29.23 -3.22
N SER A 483 -0.66 30.02 -4.21
CA SER A 483 0.41 31.02 -4.09
C SER A 483 -0.04 32.36 -4.67
N LYS A 484 0.11 33.44 -3.88
CA LYS A 484 -0.19 34.80 -4.34
C LYS A 484 1.02 35.37 -5.07
N LEU A 485 0.81 35.80 -6.31
CA LEU A 485 1.86 36.27 -7.23
C LEU A 485 1.50 37.63 -7.82
N VAL A 486 2.52 38.45 -8.12
CA VAL A 486 2.38 39.62 -9.00
C VAL A 486 2.53 39.14 -10.43
N ILE A 487 1.48 39.23 -11.23
CA ILE A 487 1.42 38.67 -12.60
C ILE A 487 1.59 39.72 -13.70
N ALA A 488 1.34 41.00 -13.38
CA ALA A 488 1.68 42.14 -14.22
C ALA A 488 1.99 43.37 -13.38
N MET A 489 2.80 44.26 -13.93
CA MET A 489 3.13 45.54 -13.33
C MET A 489 3.17 46.61 -14.41
N ASN A 490 2.57 47.76 -14.13
CA ASN A 490 2.70 48.95 -14.96
C ASN A 490 2.68 50.19 -14.06
N SER A 491 3.19 51.32 -14.54
CA SER A 491 3.25 52.55 -13.75
C SER A 491 2.93 53.78 -14.58
N ALA A 492 2.33 54.78 -13.95
CA ALA A 492 2.11 56.10 -14.50
C ALA A 492 2.73 57.16 -13.59
N SER A 493 3.26 58.23 -14.17
CA SER A 493 3.88 59.34 -13.44
C SER A 493 3.18 60.64 -13.79
N ASN A 494 2.89 61.47 -12.79
CA ASN A 494 2.27 62.78 -12.97
C ASN A 494 3.22 63.87 -12.47
N TYR A 495 3.82 64.60 -13.42
CA TYR A 495 4.74 65.72 -13.14
C TYR A 495 4.02 67.06 -13.01
N THR A 496 2.69 67.07 -13.03
CA THR A 496 1.90 68.29 -12.90
C THR A 496 1.53 68.57 -11.44
N ARG A 497 0.99 69.77 -11.19
CA ARG A 497 0.53 70.19 -9.87
C ARG A 497 -0.94 69.80 -9.57
N LYS A 498 -1.59 69.05 -10.45
CA LYS A 498 -2.99 68.61 -10.30
C LYS A 498 -3.07 67.10 -10.47
N SER A 499 -3.99 66.46 -9.78
CA SER A 499 -4.26 65.03 -9.94
C SER A 499 -4.74 64.74 -11.35
N GLU A 500 -4.29 63.62 -11.94
CA GLU A 500 -4.69 63.18 -13.27
C GLU A 500 -5.20 61.73 -13.21
N SER A 501 -6.21 61.40 -14.00
CA SER A 501 -6.69 60.02 -14.11
C SER A 501 -6.19 59.41 -15.40
N LEU A 502 -5.41 58.34 -15.27
CA LEU A 502 -4.77 57.64 -16.38
C LEU A 502 -5.26 56.20 -16.44
N GLU A 503 -5.38 55.67 -17.64
CA GLU A 503 -5.73 54.27 -17.87
C GLU A 503 -4.46 53.48 -18.18
N LEU A 504 -4.15 52.53 -17.31
CA LEU A 504 -2.97 51.67 -17.43
C LEU A 504 -3.38 50.32 -18.00
N LYS A 505 -2.68 49.91 -19.07
CA LYS A 505 -2.80 48.57 -19.65
C LYS A 505 -1.84 47.62 -18.96
N LEU A 506 -2.35 46.60 -18.29
CA LEU A 506 -1.58 45.53 -17.65
C LEU A 506 -1.73 44.26 -18.50
N SER A 507 -0.61 43.78 -19.05
CA SER A 507 -0.58 42.56 -19.87
C SER A 507 0.08 41.43 -19.09
N TYR A 508 -0.54 40.25 -19.08
CA TYR A 508 0.03 39.04 -18.47
C TYR A 508 -0.24 37.80 -19.33
N THR A 509 0.59 36.78 -19.12
CA THR A 509 0.37 35.46 -19.73
C THR A 509 -0.45 34.61 -18.77
N ASP A 510 -1.72 34.39 -19.11
CA ASP A 510 -2.56 33.43 -18.40
C ASP A 510 -2.14 32.02 -18.78
N THR A 511 -1.71 31.24 -17.77
CA THR A 511 -1.22 29.88 -17.94
C THR A 511 -2.10 28.95 -17.13
N HIS A 512 -2.69 27.96 -17.79
CA HIS A 512 -3.44 26.93 -17.10
C HIS A 512 -3.05 25.53 -17.57
N THR A 513 -3.04 24.58 -16.65
CA THR A 513 -2.75 23.18 -16.92
C THR A 513 -3.99 22.31 -16.74
N ARG A 514 -4.03 21.18 -17.43
CA ARG A 514 -5.12 20.21 -17.33
C ARG A 514 -4.63 18.80 -17.62
N THR A 515 -5.02 17.86 -16.76
CA THR A 515 -4.64 16.45 -16.82
C THR A 515 -5.83 15.60 -16.40
N TRP A 516 -6.12 14.52 -17.13
CA TRP A 516 -7.08 13.51 -16.72
C TRP A 516 -6.34 12.25 -16.32
N LYS A 517 -6.60 11.76 -15.11
CA LYS A 517 -6.04 10.53 -14.57
C LYS A 517 -7.16 9.52 -14.39
N ALA A 518 -6.93 8.29 -14.82
CA ALA A 518 -7.82 7.17 -14.54
C ALA A 518 -7.23 6.36 -13.38
N ASN A 519 -8.07 5.75 -12.54
CA ASN A 519 -7.63 4.78 -11.54
C ASN A 519 -7.28 3.42 -12.19
N VAL A 520 -6.28 3.42 -13.09
CA VAL A 520 -5.77 2.22 -13.75
C VAL A 520 -4.28 2.08 -13.47
N SER A 521 -3.80 0.85 -13.29
CA SER A 521 -2.39 0.57 -13.00
C SER A 521 -1.48 0.57 -14.23
N LEU A 522 -2.07 0.45 -15.44
CA LEU A 522 -1.37 0.35 -16.72
C LEU A 522 -1.91 1.38 -17.72
N LYS A 523 -1.01 1.96 -18.51
CA LYS A 523 -1.33 2.93 -19.57
C LYS A 523 -1.61 2.22 -20.89
N VAL A 524 -2.68 1.43 -20.93
CA VAL A 524 -3.08 0.69 -22.13
C VAL A 524 -4.37 1.29 -22.69
N GLY A 525 -4.29 1.98 -23.83
CA GLY A 525 -5.47 2.58 -24.43
C GLY A 525 -5.26 3.20 -25.80
N ALA A 526 -6.31 3.15 -26.61
CA ALA A 526 -6.43 3.88 -27.86
C ALA A 526 -6.77 5.37 -27.59
N LYS A 527 -6.37 6.27 -28.49
CA LYS A 527 -6.73 7.69 -28.43
C LYS A 527 -8.25 7.84 -28.49
N ALA A 528 -8.81 8.68 -27.62
CA ALA A 528 -10.24 8.92 -27.56
C ALA A 528 -10.59 10.39 -27.74
N THR A 529 -11.74 10.62 -28.38
CA THR A 529 -12.30 11.95 -28.62
C THR A 529 -13.55 12.14 -27.76
N MET A 530 -13.60 13.22 -26.98
CA MET A 530 -14.77 13.59 -26.18
C MET A 530 -14.91 15.11 -26.10
N LYS A 531 -16.13 15.59 -25.86
CA LYS A 531 -16.51 16.99 -25.59
C LYS A 531 -17.02 17.13 -24.17
N PHE A 532 -16.45 18.05 -23.39
CA PHE A 532 -16.86 18.33 -22.00
C PHE A 532 -16.42 19.75 -21.59
N GLY A 533 -17.10 20.31 -20.58
CA GLY A 533 -16.69 21.54 -19.90
C GLY A 533 -15.49 21.30 -18.97
N LEU A 534 -14.65 22.32 -18.77
CA LEU A 534 -13.42 22.19 -18.00
C LEU A 534 -13.60 22.77 -16.59
N PRO A 535 -13.30 22.00 -15.52
CA PRO A 535 -13.23 22.56 -14.18
C PRO A 535 -12.14 23.63 -14.09
N LYS A 536 -12.49 24.81 -13.56
CA LYS A 536 -11.58 25.93 -13.26
C LYS A 536 -11.81 26.42 -11.83
N ILE A 537 -10.76 26.91 -11.20
CA ILE A 537 -10.85 27.55 -9.89
C ILE A 537 -11.38 28.97 -10.07
N PHE A 538 -12.45 29.32 -9.35
CA PHE A 538 -13.05 30.65 -9.33
C PHE A 538 -13.35 31.06 -7.89
N GLU A 539 -12.78 32.17 -7.43
CA GLU A 539 -13.01 32.72 -6.07
C GLU A 539 -12.96 31.68 -4.92
N GLY A 540 -12.08 30.68 -5.02
CA GLY A 540 -11.92 29.62 -4.02
C GLY A 540 -12.93 28.47 -4.10
N SER A 541 -13.77 28.42 -5.14
CA SER A 541 -14.60 27.29 -5.54
C SER A 541 -14.14 26.72 -6.89
N ILE A 542 -14.75 25.62 -7.33
CA ILE A 542 -14.53 25.07 -8.67
C ILE A 542 -15.83 25.11 -9.46
N GLU A 543 -15.76 25.66 -10.66
CA GLU A 543 -16.87 25.78 -11.59
C GLU A 543 -16.51 25.18 -12.95
N LEU A 544 -17.52 24.77 -13.72
CA LEU A 544 -17.33 24.31 -15.08
C LEU A 544 -17.32 25.50 -16.04
N SER A 545 -16.21 25.70 -16.73
CA SER A 545 -16.10 26.71 -17.79
C SER A 545 -16.90 26.32 -19.05
N GLY A 546 -17.26 27.33 -19.84
CA GLY A 546 -17.93 27.16 -21.14
C GLY A 546 -17.02 26.66 -22.28
N GLU A 547 -15.72 26.48 -22.03
CA GLU A 547 -14.78 25.95 -23.01
C GLU A 547 -15.03 24.45 -23.25
N ILE A 548 -15.22 24.07 -24.51
CA ILE A 548 -15.41 22.67 -24.93
C ILE A 548 -14.14 22.18 -25.58
N GLN A 549 -13.51 21.15 -25.01
CA GLN A 549 -12.33 20.52 -25.60
C GLN A 549 -12.69 19.31 -26.47
N THR A 550 -11.87 19.02 -27.49
CA THR A 550 -11.89 17.75 -28.23
C THR A 550 -10.56 17.01 -28.08
N GLY A 551 -10.61 15.76 -27.62
CA GLY A 551 -9.46 14.85 -27.59
C GLY A 551 -8.60 14.95 -26.33
N PHE A 552 -8.40 13.82 -25.67
CA PHE A 552 -7.54 13.69 -24.49
C PHE A 552 -6.78 12.36 -24.50
N GLU A 553 -5.59 12.38 -23.92
CA GLU A 553 -4.78 11.20 -23.62
C GLU A 553 -4.66 11.14 -22.09
N TRP A 554 -4.75 9.94 -21.53
CA TRP A 554 -4.70 9.73 -20.08
C TRP A 554 -3.31 10.08 -19.55
N GLU A 555 -3.26 10.79 -18.43
CA GLU A 555 -2.05 11.22 -17.73
C GLU A 555 -1.13 12.19 -18.51
N ASP A 556 -1.58 12.68 -19.67
CA ASP A 556 -0.89 13.74 -20.40
C ASP A 556 -1.33 15.12 -19.91
N THR A 557 -0.40 15.83 -19.28
CA THR A 557 -0.61 17.22 -18.87
C THR A 557 -0.54 18.14 -20.08
N LYS A 558 -1.64 18.82 -20.38
CA LYS A 558 -1.67 19.89 -21.38
C LYS A 558 -1.54 21.24 -20.70
N THR A 559 -0.54 22.02 -21.12
CA THR A 559 -0.39 23.43 -20.73
C THR A 559 -0.92 24.32 -21.84
N VAL A 560 -1.81 25.24 -21.49
CA VAL A 560 -2.34 26.26 -22.41
C VAL A 560 -1.92 27.62 -21.88
N THR A 561 -1.43 28.47 -22.79
CA THR A 561 -1.05 29.84 -22.50
C THR A 561 -1.82 30.80 -23.40
N SER A 562 -2.26 31.92 -22.84
CA SER A 562 -2.93 32.98 -23.59
C SER A 562 -2.51 34.34 -23.05
N MET A 563 -2.35 35.32 -23.94
CA MET A 563 -2.03 36.69 -23.55
C MET A 563 -3.32 37.42 -23.19
N MET A 564 -3.38 37.97 -21.98
CA MET A 564 -4.51 38.73 -21.45
C MET A 564 -4.11 40.18 -21.21
N ASP A 565 -5.02 41.09 -21.55
CA ASP A 565 -4.87 42.52 -21.35
C ASP A 565 -5.97 43.03 -20.42
N VAL A 566 -5.60 43.73 -19.37
CA VAL A 566 -6.53 44.33 -18.41
C VAL A 566 -6.28 45.84 -18.36
N LEU A 567 -7.34 46.61 -18.59
CA LEU A 567 -7.31 48.07 -18.44
C LEU A 567 -7.72 48.44 -17.01
N HIS A 568 -6.88 49.21 -16.33
CA HIS A 568 -7.14 49.69 -14.98
C HIS A 568 -7.00 51.21 -14.92
N LYS A 569 -8.07 51.88 -14.50
CA LYS A 569 -8.09 53.33 -14.32
C LYS A 569 -7.55 53.71 -12.95
N VAL A 570 -6.48 54.50 -12.91
CA VAL A 570 -5.82 54.95 -11.68
C VAL A 570 -5.81 56.48 -11.62
N VAL A 571 -5.88 57.04 -10.41
CA VAL A 571 -5.67 58.47 -10.16
C VAL A 571 -4.23 58.65 -9.69
N VAL A 572 -3.46 59.48 -10.38
CA VAL A 572 -2.06 59.77 -10.08
C VAL A 572 -1.98 61.15 -9.44
N PRO A 573 -1.66 61.26 -8.13
CA PRO A 573 -1.55 62.54 -7.45
C PRO A 573 -0.46 63.44 -8.05
N PRO A 574 -0.49 64.76 -7.76
CA PRO A 574 0.56 65.68 -8.18
C PRO A 574 1.95 65.22 -7.73
N MET A 575 2.95 65.31 -8.60
CA MET A 575 4.35 64.98 -8.31
C MET A 575 4.55 63.56 -7.75
N THR A 576 3.76 62.59 -8.23
CA THR A 576 3.80 61.19 -7.78
C THR A 576 3.91 60.24 -8.96
N LYS A 577 4.64 59.14 -8.78
CA LYS A 577 4.57 57.94 -9.61
C LYS A 577 3.70 56.90 -8.91
N VAL A 578 2.67 56.42 -9.60
CA VAL A 578 1.84 55.31 -9.14
C VAL A 578 2.22 54.06 -9.92
N THR A 579 2.64 53.03 -9.20
CA THR A 579 2.86 51.68 -9.75
C THR A 579 1.66 50.82 -9.40
N VAL A 580 1.06 50.19 -10.40
CA VAL A 580 -0.04 49.25 -10.25
C VAL A 580 0.48 47.84 -10.45
N ASN A 581 0.38 47.03 -9.41
CA ASN A 581 0.67 45.60 -9.43
C ASN A 581 -0.66 44.84 -9.57
N LEU A 582 -0.79 44.06 -10.64
CA LEU A 582 -1.85 43.08 -10.76
C LEU A 582 -1.38 41.80 -10.05
N THR A 583 -2.11 41.41 -9.01
CA THR A 583 -1.86 40.18 -8.25
C THR A 583 -2.94 39.15 -8.52
N ALA A 584 -2.55 37.88 -8.53
CA ALA A 584 -3.47 36.75 -8.63
C ALA A 584 -3.02 35.62 -7.71
N ILE A 585 -3.92 34.68 -7.42
CA ILE A 585 -3.58 33.42 -6.78
C ILE A 585 -3.43 32.37 -7.88
N ASN A 586 -2.29 31.69 -7.93
CA ASN A 586 -2.13 30.47 -8.71
C ASN A 586 -2.44 29.29 -7.79
N GLY A 587 -3.39 28.44 -8.19
CA GLY A 587 -3.76 27.25 -7.42
C GLY A 587 -3.90 26.03 -8.32
N THR A 588 -3.76 24.86 -7.71
CA THR A 588 -4.00 23.57 -8.33
C THR A 588 -5.29 22.98 -7.76
N CYS A 589 -6.07 22.28 -8.58
CA CYS A 589 -7.25 21.57 -8.15
C CYS A 589 -7.28 20.12 -8.60
N ASP A 590 -7.89 19.27 -7.77
CA ASP A 590 -8.24 17.90 -8.10
C ASP A 590 -9.77 17.73 -8.02
N VAL A 591 -10.37 17.19 -9.08
CA VAL A 591 -11.83 17.00 -9.21
C VAL A 591 -12.11 15.54 -9.57
N PRO A 592 -12.75 14.76 -8.68
CA PRO A 592 -13.18 13.41 -9.01
C PRO A 592 -14.21 13.43 -10.15
N PHE A 593 -14.22 12.39 -10.97
CA PHE A 593 -15.23 12.24 -12.01
C PHE A 593 -15.54 10.78 -12.35
N THR A 594 -16.71 10.57 -12.94
CA THR A 594 -17.15 9.30 -13.52
C THR A 594 -17.40 9.47 -15.01
N TYR A 595 -17.35 8.40 -15.79
CA TYR A 595 -17.58 8.44 -17.23
C TYR A 595 -18.07 7.10 -17.78
N MET A 596 -18.68 7.12 -18.96
CA MET A 596 -19.02 5.93 -19.72
C MET A 596 -17.93 5.60 -20.73
N GLN A 597 -17.52 4.33 -20.79
CA GLN A 597 -16.62 3.77 -21.79
C GLN A 597 -17.41 2.87 -22.74
N LYS A 598 -17.20 3.04 -24.05
CA LYS A 598 -17.71 2.17 -25.11
C LYS A 598 -16.55 1.60 -25.91
N ASP A 599 -16.44 0.28 -25.90
CA ASP A 599 -15.42 -0.49 -26.60
C ASP A 599 -16.03 -1.28 -27.74
N THR A 600 -15.47 -1.15 -28.94
CA THR A 600 -15.76 -2.01 -30.08
C THR A 600 -14.66 -3.07 -30.16
N LEU A 601 -15.00 -4.34 -29.95
CA LEU A 601 -14.06 -5.47 -29.96
C LEU A 601 -13.78 -5.96 -31.39
N TYR A 602 -12.70 -6.72 -31.60
CA TYR A 602 -12.34 -7.28 -32.92
C TYR A 602 -13.38 -8.27 -33.49
N ASN A 603 -14.22 -8.86 -32.64
CA ASN A 603 -15.34 -9.69 -33.08
C ASN A 603 -16.61 -8.88 -33.43
N GLY A 604 -16.53 -7.54 -33.44
CA GLY A 604 -17.65 -6.63 -33.72
C GLY A 604 -18.56 -6.34 -32.53
N ASN A 605 -18.39 -7.02 -31.39
CA ASN A 605 -19.21 -6.77 -30.20
C ASN A 605 -18.91 -5.41 -29.59
N ILE A 606 -19.95 -4.80 -29.03
CA ILE A 606 -19.85 -3.52 -28.31
C ILE A 606 -20.01 -3.79 -26.81
N VAL A 607 -19.06 -3.31 -26.02
CA VAL A 607 -19.10 -3.36 -24.55
C VAL A 607 -19.21 -1.93 -24.03
N ILE A 608 -20.23 -1.67 -23.21
CA ILE A 608 -20.41 -0.38 -22.54
C ILE A 608 -20.25 -0.59 -21.04
N SER A 609 -19.42 0.21 -20.40
CA SER A 609 -19.17 0.17 -18.95
C SER A 609 -19.14 1.58 -18.36
N GLU A 610 -19.79 1.77 -17.23
CA GLU A 610 -19.55 2.93 -16.38
C GLU A 610 -18.23 2.73 -15.63
N VAL A 611 -17.36 3.74 -15.64
CA VAL A 611 -16.07 3.71 -14.98
C VAL A 611 -16.06 4.74 -13.85
N GLN A 612 -15.72 4.25 -12.65
CA GLN A 612 -15.66 5.01 -11.41
C GLN A 612 -14.21 5.40 -11.08
N GLY A 613 -14.04 6.55 -10.41
CA GLY A 613 -12.74 6.96 -9.85
C GLY A 613 -11.75 7.57 -10.86
N GLY A 614 -12.21 8.44 -11.76
CA GLY A 614 -11.30 9.35 -12.46
C GLY A 614 -10.95 10.57 -11.60
N THR A 615 -9.80 11.19 -11.84
CA THR A 615 -9.43 12.48 -11.24
C THR A 615 -8.93 13.44 -12.31
N TYR A 616 -9.55 14.61 -12.40
CA TYR A 616 -9.05 15.73 -13.17
C TYR A 616 -8.12 16.57 -12.29
N THR A 617 -6.90 16.84 -12.74
CA THR A 617 -5.99 17.79 -12.12
C THR A 617 -5.84 19.01 -13.02
N GLY A 618 -6.16 20.20 -12.52
CA GLY A 618 -5.99 21.45 -13.25
C GLY A 618 -5.26 22.50 -12.42
N SER A 619 -4.68 23.51 -13.07
CA SER A 619 -4.16 24.70 -12.37
C SER A 619 -4.50 25.96 -13.17
N ASN A 620 -4.82 27.05 -12.50
CA ASN A 620 -5.08 28.35 -13.13
C ASN A 620 -4.88 29.52 -12.16
N TYR A 621 -4.74 30.73 -12.71
CA TYR A 621 -4.84 31.97 -11.94
C TYR A 621 -6.31 32.31 -11.62
N TYR A 622 -6.57 32.80 -10.41
CA TYR A 622 -7.87 33.32 -9.97
C TYR A 622 -7.70 34.45 -8.94
N SER A 623 -8.81 35.08 -8.53
CA SER A 623 -8.84 36.18 -7.55
C SER A 623 -7.89 37.34 -7.91
N LEU A 624 -8.07 37.88 -9.12
CA LEU A 624 -7.32 39.02 -9.63
C LEU A 624 -7.58 40.26 -8.76
N ASN A 625 -6.51 40.91 -8.30
CA ASN A 625 -6.58 42.09 -7.43
C ASN A 625 -5.52 43.12 -7.84
N PHE A 626 -5.89 44.40 -7.82
CA PHE A 626 -4.97 45.50 -8.05
C PHE A 626 -4.39 46.01 -6.73
N GLN A 627 -3.08 46.24 -6.70
CA GLN A 627 -2.40 46.91 -5.60
C GLN A 627 -1.65 48.11 -6.14
N THR A 628 -1.88 49.27 -5.56
CA THR A 628 -1.20 50.51 -5.93
C THR A 628 -0.08 50.82 -4.94
N LYS A 629 1.05 51.30 -5.46
CA LYS A 629 2.15 51.84 -4.67
C LYS A 629 2.48 53.22 -5.20
N GLU A 630 2.51 54.20 -4.31
CA GLU A 630 2.84 55.58 -4.63
C GLU A 630 4.29 55.89 -4.24
N GLU A 631 5.00 56.60 -5.11
CA GLU A 631 6.35 57.08 -4.87
C GLU A 631 6.42 58.56 -5.23
N SER A 632 6.85 59.40 -4.30
CA SER A 632 7.04 60.83 -4.55
C SER A 632 8.14 61.05 -5.59
N LEU A 633 7.87 61.90 -6.58
CA LEU A 633 8.85 62.32 -7.56
C LEU A 633 9.69 63.45 -6.96
N SER A 634 11.02 63.33 -7.00
CA SER A 634 11.90 64.40 -6.55
C SER A 634 11.76 65.61 -7.49
N SER A 635 11.72 66.81 -6.92
CA SER A 635 11.69 68.07 -7.68
C SER A 635 13.06 68.47 -8.24
N SER A 636 13.94 67.51 -8.50
CA SER A 636 15.29 67.77 -9.00
C SER A 636 15.28 67.83 -10.52
N VAL A 637 15.00 69.03 -11.03
CA VAL A 637 15.58 69.54 -12.28
C VAL A 637 16.64 70.57 -11.88
#